data_AF-A0A9N9JL92-F1
#
_entry.id   AF-A0A9N9JL92-F1
#
_cell.length_a   1.000
_cell.length_b   1.000
_cell.length_c   1.000
_cell.angle_alpha   90.00
_cell.angle_beta   90.00
_cell.angle_gamma   90.00
#
_symmetry.space_group_name_H-M   'P 1'
#
loop_
_entity.id
_entity.type
_entity.pdbx_description
1 polymer ?
#
loop_
_entity_poly.entity_id
_entity_poly.type
_entity_poly.pdbx_seq_one_letter_code
_entity_poly.pdbx_strand_id
1 'polypeptide(L)'
;MQLKRITDSIQIDYVATTLIPAVREEHLKTFKKYKDRKWEEIKYSEAFPLWKGVTDVKIELELISNKVVVLNNSDIKNLEDSLKQLTDIPKWNERIQKLSVLVEIFKVSPKTEDWLGRSLKIFRDDILILGKLVEFAKYIKNHNPDDDENYWLFIKELSSSSELLEFLQDIAEHDIKSLINCVDAYSDGQLTQKDTVSSLIQVKQLRNISYGEEVTKEKIQNAVLKGIYTFEKDDKSNKFNITIEHQTYLPDEMQLYNMSDLQNLRELAQLIAKPTNTSTDLTKEKNSRKIMNEFVLQVDTAQEILNVGSKLIQMGHFDYRQFKKEIICTEERFGTTEMKDLLVKLKADLQNWKKVVDEAQEQHYYLTFFRACLILAFYDYFTYVQDNENTEICRTLIKGERVISDVVDRGKLCVASCNDKLRVPNIIMSLYTNHGSYPEPWQILICTKSTAIEELNLFIKRCFFAAKNGYGEKLFCVANLELLELELQYGLVESIRSMCDKHNDYLLALICCREGSFHHHILDQFSQDVHSTNGLNAEAMKNIYCDLCSNIVCVSSDLSGQGKTEWIKQASFEKKKLLRGFLISDGADFGSLVRKFRVCKLQPFESLHINIISAYNFNEINMFLFELLTLKFVSCKVDIASLPNTPVFIEIASTILQKLLNSLPITGYLVKEHLSWNIRNLNVSSEICSPIQIVCNYLYAYDKQEIDVIDIVLHGKCSIKKPLPVKMCQDLIAKYFFEGNTDGVSSFRFVDIFVNVLADQLSRLSSSAYFTVENLKLMIKDETLLRTTLVKTLIDVSKEFATRSLKTKEAQLESTSDYYKAKFEIIQWDVSNHLLVCFMTQNPDSICTLYREINK
;
A
#
# COMPACT_ATOMS: atom_id res chain seq x y z
N MET A 1 2.68 7.32 38.17
CA MET A 1 1.27 7.38 38.61
C MET A 1 0.95 8.78 39.14
N GLN A 2 0.77 9.79 38.28
CA GLN A 2 0.31 11.13 38.70
C GLN A 2 -0.31 11.99 37.57
N LEU A 3 -0.83 11.38 36.51
CA LEU A 3 -1.52 12.06 35.39
C LEU A 3 -3.06 11.92 35.49
N LYS A 4 -3.61 12.24 36.67
CA LYS A 4 -5.06 12.33 36.91
C LYS A 4 -5.36 13.53 37.81
N ARG A 5 -5.41 14.72 37.20
CA ARG A 5 -6.09 15.98 37.60
C ARG A 5 -5.34 17.20 37.04
N ILE A 6 -5.51 17.48 35.75
CA ILE A 6 -5.47 18.86 35.21
C ILE A 6 -6.57 18.94 34.15
N THR A 7 -7.76 19.32 34.60
CA THR A 7 -8.76 20.01 33.79
C THR A 7 -8.76 21.46 34.25
N ASP A 8 -9.12 22.36 33.33
CA ASP A 8 -9.10 23.83 33.41
C ASP A 8 -7.79 24.45 32.88
N SER A 9 -7.96 25.17 31.76
CA SER A 9 -6.97 25.88 30.92
C SER A 9 -5.50 25.44 31.05
N ILE A 10 -5.09 24.48 30.20
CA ILE A 10 -3.66 24.30 29.94
C ILE A 10 -3.16 25.53 29.19
N GLN A 11 -2.53 26.47 29.91
CA GLN A 11 -1.91 27.65 29.29
C GLN A 11 -0.90 27.22 28.23
N ILE A 12 -0.80 27.97 27.13
CA ILE A 12 0.22 27.72 26.09
C ILE A 12 1.63 27.74 26.72
N ASP A 13 1.88 28.56 27.74
CA ASP A 13 3.10 28.49 28.55
C ASP A 13 3.24 27.17 29.29
N TYR A 14 2.21 26.61 29.93
CA TYR A 14 2.32 25.27 30.52
C TYR A 14 2.60 24.22 29.43
N VAL A 15 1.97 24.31 28.25
CA VAL A 15 2.30 23.41 27.13
C VAL A 15 3.74 23.59 26.68
N ALA A 16 4.22 24.81 26.44
CA ALA A 16 5.54 25.08 25.87
C ALA A 16 6.71 24.97 26.87
N THR A 17 6.47 25.24 28.16
CA THR A 17 7.49 25.27 29.22
C THR A 17 7.43 24.08 30.18
N THR A 18 6.29 23.39 30.28
CA THR A 18 6.12 22.23 31.17
C THR A 18 5.76 20.94 30.43
N LEU A 19 4.70 20.89 29.61
CA LEU A 19 4.23 19.65 28.98
C LEU A 19 5.13 19.20 27.81
N ILE A 20 5.41 20.06 26.84
CA ILE A 20 6.36 19.80 25.76
C ILE A 20 7.74 19.51 26.35
N PRO A 21 8.27 20.27 27.34
CA PRO A 21 9.51 19.92 28.01
C PRO A 21 9.46 18.62 28.80
N ALA A 22 8.34 18.21 29.42
CA ALA A 22 8.21 16.95 30.17
C ALA A 22 8.03 15.73 29.26
N VAL A 23 7.22 15.83 28.19
CA VAL A 23 7.14 14.82 27.12
C VAL A 23 8.48 14.70 26.42
N ARG A 24 9.13 15.84 26.14
CA ARG A 24 10.53 15.88 25.70
C ARG A 24 11.48 15.30 26.75
N GLU A 25 11.23 15.45 28.05
CA GLU A 25 12.08 14.88 29.11
C GLU A 25 11.89 13.36 29.22
N GLU A 26 10.68 12.84 29.01
CA GLU A 26 10.36 11.41 28.99
C GLU A 26 10.90 10.74 27.71
N HIS A 27 10.77 11.43 26.57
CA HIS A 27 11.47 11.09 25.32
C HIS A 27 13.00 11.13 25.50
N LEU A 28 13.55 12.20 26.09
CA LEU A 28 14.98 12.32 26.40
C LEU A 28 15.45 11.33 27.47
N LYS A 29 14.59 10.84 28.37
CA LYS A 29 14.87 9.76 29.33
C LYS A 29 14.96 8.42 28.60
N THR A 30 14.02 8.16 27.70
CA THR A 30 14.00 6.97 26.83
C THR A 30 15.26 6.92 25.95
N PHE A 31 15.60 8.04 25.30
CA PHE A 31 16.81 8.16 24.48
C PHE A 31 18.06 8.62 25.26
N LYS A 32 18.04 8.60 26.61
CA LYS A 32 19.14 9.13 27.44
C LYS A 32 20.45 8.41 27.20
N LYS A 33 20.43 7.08 27.11
CA LYS A 33 21.61 6.26 26.80
C LYS A 33 22.23 6.66 25.46
N TYR A 34 21.41 6.96 24.44
CA TYR A 34 21.87 7.43 23.14
C TYR A 34 22.53 8.82 23.22
N LYS A 35 22.00 9.70 24.07
CA LYS A 35 22.48 11.07 24.26
C LYS A 35 23.77 11.17 25.08
N ASP A 36 23.92 10.39 26.14
CA ASP A 36 25.04 10.46 27.09
C ASP A 36 26.32 9.76 26.57
N ARG A 37 26.50 9.66 25.24
CA ARG A 37 27.57 8.92 24.54
C ARG A 37 27.67 7.42 24.89
N LYS A 38 26.63 6.85 25.49
CA LYS A 38 26.54 5.43 25.86
C LYS A 38 25.67 4.62 24.88
N TRP A 39 25.42 5.16 23.68
CA TRP A 39 24.71 4.45 22.62
C TRP A 39 25.40 3.13 22.28
N GLU A 40 26.74 3.11 22.36
CA GLU A 40 27.56 1.94 22.10
C GLU A 40 27.29 0.79 23.07
N GLU A 41 26.94 1.10 24.32
CA GLU A 41 26.67 0.15 25.42
C GLU A 41 25.22 -0.40 25.40
N ILE A 42 24.34 0.12 24.53
CA ILE A 42 22.93 -0.28 24.50
C ILE A 42 22.81 -1.67 23.87
N LYS A 43 22.20 -2.61 24.58
CA LYS A 43 21.96 -3.98 24.11
C LYS A 43 21.01 -4.00 22.91
N TYR A 44 21.21 -4.96 22.02
CA TYR A 44 20.30 -5.27 20.92
C TYR A 44 18.86 -5.52 21.40
N SER A 45 18.69 -6.23 22.52
CA SER A 45 17.38 -6.48 23.14
C SER A 45 16.64 -5.22 23.60
N GLU A 46 17.37 -4.17 24.00
CA GLU A 46 16.79 -2.86 24.35
C GLU A 46 16.50 -2.02 23.10
N ALA A 47 17.36 -2.09 22.08
CA ALA A 47 17.25 -1.28 20.87
C ALA A 47 16.20 -1.79 19.88
N PHE A 48 16.19 -3.09 19.58
CA PHE A 48 15.36 -3.66 18.52
C PHE A 48 13.85 -3.38 18.67
N PRO A 49 13.23 -3.46 19.87
CA PRO A 49 11.81 -3.12 20.02
C PRO A 49 11.49 -1.64 19.77
N LEU A 50 12.43 -0.73 20.03
CA LEU A 50 12.26 0.72 19.86
C LEU A 50 12.33 1.15 18.38
N TRP A 51 13.20 0.49 17.61
CA TRP A 51 13.44 0.82 16.20
C TRP A 51 12.65 -0.07 15.21
N LYS A 52 11.83 -1.00 15.73
CA LYS A 52 11.03 -1.93 14.91
C LYS A 52 9.96 -1.20 14.10
N GLY A 53 10.13 -1.19 12.78
CA GLY A 53 9.19 -0.57 11.83
C GLY A 53 9.53 0.87 11.47
N VAL A 54 10.65 1.42 11.95
CA VAL A 54 11.20 2.69 11.47
C VAL A 54 11.74 2.49 10.05
N THR A 55 11.15 3.16 9.06
CA THR A 55 11.55 3.05 7.65
C THR A 55 12.67 3.99 7.25
N ASP A 56 12.79 5.14 7.92
CA ASP A 56 13.89 6.10 7.74
C ASP A 56 14.56 6.40 9.08
N VAL A 57 15.62 5.63 9.36
CA VAL A 57 16.45 5.79 10.56
C VAL A 57 17.08 7.17 10.64
N LYS A 58 17.37 7.81 9.50
CA LYS A 58 18.03 9.12 9.47
C LYS A 58 17.05 10.22 9.87
N ILE A 59 15.83 10.23 9.34
CA ILE A 59 14.79 11.18 9.74
C ILE A 59 14.44 10.99 11.23
N GLU A 60 14.30 9.76 11.70
CA GLU A 60 14.01 9.49 13.12
C GLU A 60 15.17 9.93 14.03
N LEU A 61 16.43 9.69 13.61
CA LEU A 61 17.60 10.26 14.26
C LEU A 61 17.64 11.79 14.20
N GLU A 62 17.19 12.44 13.13
CA GLU A 62 17.11 13.91 13.01
C GLU A 62 16.03 14.53 13.93
N LEU A 63 14.91 13.82 14.11
CA LEU A 63 13.88 14.17 15.09
C LEU A 63 14.43 14.07 16.53
N ILE A 64 15.25 13.05 16.81
CA ILE A 64 15.96 12.90 18.09
C ILE A 64 17.12 13.93 18.22
N SER A 65 17.84 14.23 17.14
CA SER A 65 19.13 14.95 17.16
C SER A 65 19.02 16.46 17.30
N ASN A 66 17.84 17.05 17.10
CA ASN A 66 17.57 18.45 17.42
C ASN A 66 17.92 18.84 18.88
N LYS A 67 18.17 17.86 19.78
CA LYS A 67 18.90 18.05 21.06
C LYS A 67 19.94 16.96 21.41
N VAL A 68 20.46 16.21 20.43
CA VAL A 68 21.64 15.33 20.58
C VAL A 68 22.83 15.95 19.84
N VAL A 69 23.52 16.83 20.56
CA VAL A 69 24.91 17.22 20.32
C VAL A 69 25.57 16.97 21.69
N VAL A 70 26.58 16.11 21.85
CA VAL A 70 27.83 16.09 21.09
C VAL A 70 28.22 14.65 20.68
N LEU A 71 27.72 14.17 19.54
CA LEU A 71 28.35 13.08 18.80
C LEU A 71 29.06 13.70 17.60
N ASN A 72 30.26 13.24 17.28
CA ASN A 72 30.96 13.70 16.08
C ASN A 72 30.23 13.12 14.85
N ASN A 73 30.42 13.70 13.66
CA ASN A 73 29.78 13.17 12.44
C ASN A 73 30.09 11.67 12.20
N SER A 74 31.26 11.19 12.67
CA SER A 74 31.63 9.78 12.74
C SER A 74 30.66 8.96 13.57
N ASP A 75 30.32 9.42 14.77
CA ASP A 75 29.61 8.62 15.78
C ASP A 75 28.10 8.62 15.48
N ILE A 76 27.58 9.70 14.88
CA ILE A 76 26.22 9.75 14.32
C ILE A 76 26.12 8.74 13.16
N LYS A 77 27.10 8.73 12.24
CA LYS A 77 27.12 7.77 11.13
C LYS A 77 27.27 6.33 11.62
N ASN A 78 28.13 6.08 12.62
CA ASN A 78 28.28 4.77 13.23
C ASN A 78 26.98 4.30 13.90
N LEU A 79 26.26 5.19 14.59
CA LEU A 79 24.94 4.90 15.16
C LEU A 79 23.90 4.63 14.07
N GLU A 80 23.83 5.46 13.03
CA GLU A 80 22.93 5.28 11.88
C GLU A 80 23.18 3.94 11.17
N ASP A 81 24.45 3.60 10.90
CA ASP A 81 24.86 2.33 10.31
C ASP A 81 24.54 1.14 11.24
N SER A 82 24.77 1.25 12.55
CA SER A 82 24.41 0.22 13.53
C SER A 82 22.90 0.00 13.65
N LEU A 83 22.11 1.08 13.57
CA LEU A 83 20.65 1.01 13.59
C LEU A 83 20.08 0.43 12.28
N LYS A 84 20.68 0.77 11.12
CA LYS A 84 20.36 0.13 9.84
C LYS A 84 20.63 -1.37 9.84
N GLN A 85 21.67 -1.85 10.54
CA GLN A 85 21.92 -3.29 10.67
C GLN A 85 20.88 -4.02 11.55
N LEU A 86 20.09 -3.34 12.39
CA LEU A 86 19.14 -4.00 13.30
C LEU A 86 18.09 -4.87 12.58
N THR A 87 17.71 -4.53 11.34
CA THR A 87 16.76 -5.31 10.54
C THR A 87 17.30 -6.64 10.08
N ASP A 88 18.62 -6.74 9.89
CA ASP A 88 19.29 -7.91 9.32
C ASP A 88 19.62 -8.94 10.41
N ILE A 89 19.80 -8.50 11.66
CA ILE A 89 20.18 -9.36 12.79
C ILE A 89 19.22 -10.53 13.04
N PRO A 90 17.87 -10.39 13.00
CA PRO A 90 16.96 -11.53 13.08
C PRO A 90 17.24 -12.60 12.02
N LYS A 91 17.50 -12.18 10.77
CA LYS A 91 17.81 -13.06 9.64
C LYS A 91 19.14 -13.79 9.85
N TRP A 92 20.17 -13.09 10.33
CA TRP A 92 21.47 -13.70 10.66
C TRP A 92 21.39 -14.67 11.83
N ASN A 93 20.63 -14.36 12.88
CA ASN A 93 20.42 -15.26 14.02
C ASN A 93 19.75 -16.58 13.56
N GLU A 94 18.70 -16.50 12.73
CA GLU A 94 18.05 -17.69 12.14
C GLU A 94 19.03 -18.51 11.29
N ARG A 95 19.80 -17.86 10.40
CA ARG A 95 20.81 -18.52 9.55
C ARG A 95 21.90 -19.22 10.38
N ILE A 96 22.40 -18.57 11.44
CA ILE A 96 23.49 -19.08 12.29
C ILE A 96 23.01 -20.25 13.16
N GLN A 97 21.78 -20.22 13.68
CA GLN A 97 21.19 -21.35 14.42
C GLN A 97 21.00 -22.59 13.55
N LYS A 98 20.67 -22.42 12.27
CA LYS A 98 20.54 -23.54 11.32
C LYS A 98 21.90 -24.12 10.94
N LEU A 99 22.89 -23.25 10.70
CA LEU A 99 24.25 -23.68 10.42
C LEU A 99 24.88 -24.42 11.62
N SER A 100 24.57 -24.03 12.86
CA SER A 100 25.09 -24.73 14.04
C SER A 100 24.59 -26.17 14.17
N VAL A 101 23.32 -26.42 13.83
CA VAL A 101 22.75 -27.79 13.79
C VAL A 101 23.57 -28.68 12.83
N LEU A 102 23.88 -28.18 11.63
CA LEU A 102 24.68 -28.92 10.65
C LEU A 102 26.11 -29.18 11.14
N VAL A 103 26.74 -28.19 11.78
CA VAL A 103 28.13 -28.28 12.25
C VAL A 103 28.28 -29.26 13.42
N GLU A 104 27.28 -29.34 14.32
CA GLU A 104 27.24 -30.36 15.39
C GLU A 104 27.12 -31.79 14.81
N ILE A 105 26.38 -31.98 13.72
CA ILE A 105 26.19 -33.29 13.06
C ILE A 105 27.49 -33.83 12.45
N PHE A 106 28.29 -32.98 11.79
CA PHE A 106 29.60 -33.37 11.25
C PHE A 106 30.69 -33.58 12.32
N LYS A 107 30.33 -33.62 13.61
CA LYS A 107 31.24 -33.75 14.77
C LYS A 107 32.38 -32.73 14.83
N VAL A 108 32.27 -31.65 14.05
CA VAL A 108 33.09 -30.45 14.21
C VAL A 108 32.53 -29.72 15.42
N SER A 109 32.92 -30.15 16.62
CA SER A 109 32.51 -29.47 17.85
C SER A 109 32.86 -27.98 17.70
N PRO A 110 31.88 -27.07 17.74
CA PRO A 110 32.17 -25.65 17.62
C PRO A 110 33.02 -25.30 18.85
N LYS A 111 34.33 -25.13 18.63
CA LYS A 111 35.20 -24.63 19.70
C LYS A 111 34.58 -23.31 20.14
N THR A 112 34.53 -23.07 21.45
CA THR A 112 33.99 -21.80 22.00
C THR A 112 34.70 -20.56 21.46
N GLU A 113 35.87 -20.73 20.84
CA GLU A 113 36.65 -19.71 20.15
C GLU A 113 36.47 -19.66 18.62
N ASP A 114 35.72 -20.54 17.98
CA ASP A 114 35.41 -20.49 16.54
C ASP A 114 34.26 -19.51 16.25
N TRP A 115 34.16 -19.01 15.01
CA TRP A 115 33.29 -17.89 14.66
C TRP A 115 31.80 -18.19 14.87
N LEU A 116 31.37 -19.41 14.55
CA LEU A 116 30.04 -19.93 14.83
C LEU A 116 29.74 -19.98 16.33
N GLY A 117 30.65 -20.58 17.11
CA GLY A 117 30.52 -20.70 18.57
C GLY A 117 30.44 -19.33 19.25
N ARG A 118 31.27 -18.37 18.83
CA ARG A 118 31.22 -16.98 19.31
C ARG A 118 29.90 -16.30 18.94
N SER A 119 29.43 -16.48 17.71
CA SER A 119 28.18 -15.84 17.23
C SER A 119 26.93 -16.37 17.94
N LEU A 120 26.83 -17.69 18.14
CA LEU A 120 25.76 -18.32 18.92
C LEU A 120 25.75 -17.83 20.36
N LYS A 121 26.94 -17.72 20.99
CA LYS A 121 27.07 -17.18 22.34
C LYS A 121 26.62 -15.71 22.42
N ILE A 122 26.97 -14.90 21.41
CA ILE A 122 26.56 -13.50 21.33
C ILE A 122 25.03 -13.34 21.34
N PHE A 123 24.31 -14.22 20.64
CA PHE A 123 22.84 -14.24 20.63
C PHE A 123 22.22 -14.85 21.89
N ARG A 124 22.80 -15.93 22.45
CA ARG A 124 22.27 -16.59 23.65
C ARG A 124 22.42 -15.75 24.91
N ASP A 125 23.56 -15.09 25.09
CA ASP A 125 23.89 -14.38 26.33
C ASP A 125 23.43 -12.90 26.32
N ASP A 126 22.76 -12.45 25.25
CA ASP A 126 22.31 -11.06 25.02
C ASP A 126 23.46 -10.03 25.21
N ILE A 127 24.66 -10.36 24.73
CA ILE A 127 25.86 -9.51 24.86
C ILE A 127 26.09 -8.61 23.64
N LEU A 128 25.25 -8.70 22.61
CA LEU A 128 25.33 -7.84 21.43
C LEU A 128 24.90 -6.41 21.77
N ILE A 129 25.82 -5.46 21.64
CA ILE A 129 25.57 -4.03 21.89
C ILE A 129 25.67 -3.21 20.61
N LEU A 130 24.97 -2.08 20.57
CA LEU A 130 24.81 -1.23 19.38
C LEU A 130 26.14 -0.73 18.80
N GLY A 131 27.11 -0.39 19.65
CA GLY A 131 28.45 0.06 19.20
C GLY A 131 29.25 -1.04 18.51
N LYS A 132 28.85 -2.31 18.72
CA LYS A 132 29.47 -3.48 18.12
C LYS A 132 28.61 -4.12 17.03
N LEU A 133 27.44 -3.56 16.69
CA LEU A 133 26.58 -4.12 15.64
C LEU A 133 27.22 -4.07 14.24
N VAL A 134 27.81 -2.93 13.83
CA VAL A 134 28.52 -2.84 12.54
C VAL A 134 29.76 -3.74 12.50
N GLU A 135 30.52 -3.82 13.60
CA GLU A 135 31.65 -4.75 13.73
C GLU A 135 31.20 -6.21 13.64
N PHE A 136 30.10 -6.57 14.30
CA PHE A 136 29.54 -7.92 14.30
C PHE A 136 28.91 -8.30 12.95
N ALA A 137 28.25 -7.37 12.27
CA ALA A 137 27.74 -7.58 10.91
C ALA A 137 28.89 -7.76 9.91
N LYS A 138 29.96 -6.96 10.00
CA LYS A 138 31.20 -7.17 9.24
C LYS A 138 31.85 -8.50 9.59
N TYR A 139 31.90 -8.86 10.87
CA TYR A 139 32.44 -10.13 11.35
C TYR A 139 31.70 -11.33 10.75
N ILE A 140 30.36 -11.32 10.77
CA ILE A 140 29.55 -12.37 10.14
C ILE A 140 29.84 -12.40 8.63
N LYS A 141 29.74 -11.27 7.91
CA LYS A 141 29.96 -11.23 6.45
C LYS A 141 31.38 -11.68 6.05
N ASN A 142 32.40 -11.31 6.82
CA ASN A 142 33.79 -11.71 6.58
C ASN A 142 34.04 -13.21 6.81
N HIS A 143 33.27 -13.85 7.70
CA HIS A 143 33.31 -15.31 7.93
C HIS A 143 32.19 -16.04 7.18
N ASN A 144 31.50 -15.39 6.25
CA ASN A 144 30.34 -15.93 5.56
C ASN A 144 30.13 -15.21 4.20
N PRO A 145 30.99 -15.49 3.19
CA PRO A 145 31.09 -14.68 1.97
C PRO A 145 29.95 -14.91 0.98
N ASP A 146 29.13 -15.96 1.15
CA ASP A 146 27.99 -16.27 0.28
C ASP A 146 26.67 -15.77 0.91
N ASP A 147 26.12 -14.68 0.36
CA ASP A 147 24.76 -14.21 0.63
C ASP A 147 23.74 -14.76 -0.39
N ASP A 148 24.08 -15.84 -1.08
CA ASP A 148 23.17 -16.56 -1.97
C ASP A 148 21.99 -17.13 -1.17
N GLU A 149 20.78 -16.60 -1.40
CA GLU A 149 19.54 -17.09 -0.80
C GLU A 149 19.31 -18.58 -1.10
N ASN A 150 19.78 -19.12 -2.23
CA ASN A 150 19.63 -20.54 -2.56
C ASN A 150 20.48 -21.42 -1.64
N TYR A 151 21.70 -20.98 -1.29
CA TYR A 151 22.56 -21.64 -0.31
C TYR A 151 21.93 -21.64 1.09
N TRP A 152 21.28 -20.54 1.49
CA TRP A 152 20.57 -20.45 2.77
C TRP A 152 19.24 -21.23 2.80
N LEU A 153 18.54 -21.32 1.68
CA LEU A 153 17.39 -22.21 1.49
C LEU A 153 17.83 -23.67 1.60
N PHE A 154 18.94 -24.06 0.95
CA PHE A 154 19.51 -25.40 1.04
C PHE A 154 19.88 -25.76 2.49
N ILE A 155 20.62 -24.89 3.20
CA ILE A 155 20.93 -25.05 4.63
C ILE A 155 19.65 -25.18 5.47
N LYS A 156 18.61 -24.40 5.17
CA LYS A 156 17.33 -24.43 5.88
C LYS A 156 16.61 -25.77 5.70
N GLU A 157 16.47 -26.25 4.48
CA GLU A 157 15.84 -27.55 4.20
C GLU A 157 16.64 -28.71 4.81
N LEU A 158 17.97 -28.71 4.66
CA LEU A 158 18.86 -29.67 5.32
C LEU A 158 18.68 -29.68 6.83
N SER A 159 18.76 -28.51 7.49
CA SER A 159 18.58 -28.39 8.95
C SER A 159 17.20 -28.81 9.46
N SER A 160 16.23 -29.00 8.56
CA SER A 160 14.85 -29.39 8.86
C SER A 160 14.56 -30.86 8.53
N SER A 161 15.45 -31.56 7.83
CA SER A 161 15.24 -32.94 7.34
C SER A 161 15.90 -33.97 8.27
N SER A 162 15.18 -34.41 9.30
CA SER A 162 15.72 -35.34 10.32
C SER A 162 16.30 -36.64 9.75
N GLU A 163 15.64 -37.25 8.77
CA GLU A 163 16.10 -38.52 8.13
C GLU A 163 17.43 -38.34 7.37
N LEU A 164 17.61 -37.20 6.68
CA LEU A 164 18.86 -36.90 5.97
C LEU A 164 19.98 -36.53 6.94
N LEU A 165 19.65 -35.89 8.05
CA LEU A 165 20.60 -35.54 9.10
C LEU A 165 21.12 -36.77 9.84
N GLU A 166 20.26 -37.74 10.19
CA GLU A 166 20.68 -39.04 10.75
C GLU A 166 21.61 -39.79 9.78
N PHE A 167 21.27 -39.85 8.49
CA PHE A 167 22.11 -40.46 7.45
C PHE A 167 23.49 -39.78 7.31
N LEU A 168 23.55 -38.44 7.37
CA LEU A 168 24.81 -37.71 7.34
C LEU A 168 25.64 -37.92 8.62
N GLN A 169 24.99 -38.16 9.77
CA GLN A 169 25.64 -38.42 11.04
C GLN A 169 26.29 -39.82 11.07
N ASP A 170 25.60 -40.84 10.55
CA ASP A 170 26.12 -42.20 10.34
C ASP A 170 27.34 -42.20 9.40
N ILE A 171 27.31 -41.41 8.32
CA ILE A 171 28.43 -41.36 7.38
C ILE A 171 29.58 -40.50 7.89
N ALA A 172 29.34 -39.43 8.67
CA ALA A 172 30.40 -38.56 9.19
C ALA A 172 31.34 -39.26 10.19
N GLU A 173 30.96 -40.42 10.76
CA GLU A 173 31.89 -41.28 11.51
C GLU A 173 32.90 -42.03 10.62
N HIS A 174 32.61 -42.18 9.33
CA HIS A 174 33.45 -42.83 8.34
C HIS A 174 34.11 -41.80 7.41
N ASP A 175 35.33 -42.07 6.92
CA ASP A 175 36.10 -41.10 6.12
C ASP A 175 35.29 -40.63 4.89
N ILE A 176 34.94 -39.34 4.87
CA ILE A 176 34.08 -38.68 3.86
C ILE A 176 34.62 -38.86 2.43
N LYS A 177 35.90 -39.19 2.25
CA LYS A 177 36.45 -39.65 0.96
C LYS A 177 35.66 -40.82 0.35
N SER A 178 35.06 -41.68 1.17
CA SER A 178 34.27 -42.83 0.74
C SER A 178 33.00 -42.41 0.00
N LEU A 179 32.39 -41.29 0.40
CA LEU A 179 31.23 -40.71 -0.29
C LEU A 179 31.60 -40.23 -1.71
N ILE A 180 32.77 -39.61 -1.86
CA ILE A 180 33.28 -39.14 -3.16
C ILE A 180 33.55 -40.33 -4.09
N ASN A 181 34.22 -41.38 -3.58
CA ASN A 181 34.50 -42.59 -4.36
C ASN A 181 33.22 -43.34 -4.78
N CYS A 182 32.14 -43.28 -4.00
CA CYS A 182 30.84 -43.84 -4.40
C CYS A 182 30.21 -43.05 -5.57
N VAL A 183 30.38 -41.73 -5.62
CA VAL A 183 29.83 -40.90 -6.73
C VAL A 183 30.56 -41.19 -8.05
N ASP A 184 31.88 -41.40 -8.02
CA ASP A 184 32.63 -41.80 -9.23
C ASP A 184 32.23 -43.20 -9.73
N ALA A 185 31.82 -44.11 -8.84
CA ALA A 185 31.42 -45.47 -9.19
C ALA A 185 30.03 -45.60 -9.84
N TYR A 186 29.16 -44.58 -9.71
CA TYR A 186 27.84 -44.51 -10.35
C TYR A 186 27.78 -43.43 -11.46
N SER A 187 28.91 -43.20 -12.15
CA SER A 187 29.08 -42.20 -13.19
C SER A 187 28.40 -42.53 -14.54
N ASP A 188 27.21 -43.16 -14.51
CA ASP A 188 26.34 -43.36 -15.67
C ASP A 188 24.95 -42.71 -15.45
N GLY A 189 24.91 -41.39 -15.67
CA GLY A 189 23.73 -40.72 -16.23
C GLY A 189 22.61 -40.25 -15.28
N GLN A 190 22.81 -39.11 -14.59
CA GLN A 190 21.76 -38.10 -14.38
C GLN A 190 22.33 -36.73 -13.96
N LEU A 191 21.86 -35.64 -14.58
CA LEU A 191 22.41 -34.28 -14.36
C LEU A 191 22.24 -33.75 -12.92
N THR A 192 21.27 -34.26 -12.17
CA THR A 192 20.82 -33.74 -10.86
C THR A 192 21.75 -34.04 -9.68
N GLN A 193 22.73 -34.94 -9.82
CA GLN A 193 23.68 -35.23 -8.73
C GLN A 193 24.85 -34.22 -8.66
N LYS A 194 25.11 -33.46 -9.73
CA LYS A 194 26.32 -32.62 -9.82
C LYS A 194 26.23 -31.35 -8.95
N ASP A 195 25.04 -30.77 -8.86
CA ASP A 195 24.81 -29.54 -8.08
C ASP A 195 24.90 -29.80 -6.57
N THR A 196 24.37 -30.93 -6.09
CA THR A 196 24.42 -31.34 -4.68
C THR A 196 25.85 -31.50 -4.17
N VAL A 197 26.76 -32.00 -5.02
CA VAL A 197 28.20 -32.13 -4.70
C VAL A 197 28.90 -30.77 -4.69
N SER A 198 28.47 -29.82 -5.52
CA SER A 198 29.01 -28.46 -5.56
C SER A 198 28.74 -27.69 -4.26
N SER A 199 27.52 -27.76 -3.73
CA SER A 199 27.13 -27.08 -2.48
C SER A 199 27.94 -27.56 -1.26
N LEU A 200 28.36 -28.83 -1.25
CA LEU A 200 29.21 -29.40 -0.19
C LEU A 200 30.66 -28.88 -0.23
N ILE A 201 31.13 -28.36 -1.37
CA ILE A 201 32.51 -27.86 -1.54
C ILE A 201 32.65 -26.40 -1.06
N GLN A 202 31.61 -25.56 -1.21
CA GLN A 202 31.66 -24.13 -0.85
C GLN A 202 31.93 -23.88 0.64
N VAL A 203 31.42 -24.75 1.53
CA VAL A 203 31.61 -24.70 3.00
C VAL A 203 33.11 -24.64 3.40
N LYS A 204 34.02 -25.13 2.55
CA LYS A 204 35.46 -25.20 2.80
C LYS A 204 36.19 -23.85 2.74
N GLN A 205 35.58 -22.78 2.21
CA GLN A 205 36.30 -21.56 1.81
C GLN A 205 36.57 -20.53 2.92
N LEU A 206 36.05 -20.73 4.14
CA LEU A 206 36.03 -19.73 5.24
C LEU A 206 37.37 -19.44 5.97
N ARG A 207 38.54 -19.52 5.32
CA ARG A 207 39.85 -19.61 6.03
C ARG A 207 40.84 -18.44 5.94
N ASN A 208 40.63 -17.38 5.14
CA ASN A 208 41.71 -16.45 4.75
C ASN A 208 41.36 -14.93 4.76
N ILE A 209 41.75 -14.16 5.80
CA ILE A 209 41.87 -12.66 5.75
C ILE A 209 43.00 -12.16 6.68
N SER A 210 44.08 -11.53 6.14
CA SER A 210 45.07 -10.71 6.91
C SER A 210 46.15 -10.02 6.02
N TYR A 211 45.94 -8.76 5.58
CA TYR A 211 46.92 -7.79 5.02
C TYR A 211 46.26 -6.37 4.96
N GLY A 212 46.91 -5.20 4.80
CA GLY A 212 48.34 -4.80 4.78
C GLY A 212 48.51 -3.34 4.24
N GLU A 213 49.24 -2.44 4.93
CA GLU A 213 49.25 -0.98 4.62
C GLU A 213 50.05 -0.55 3.37
N GLU A 214 51.12 -1.26 2.98
CA GLU A 214 51.99 -0.84 1.86
C GLU A 214 51.25 -0.79 0.52
N VAL A 215 50.29 -1.71 0.35
CA VAL A 215 49.43 -1.86 -0.84
C VAL A 215 48.71 -0.55 -1.22
N THR A 216 48.40 0.31 -0.25
CA THR A 216 47.63 1.54 -0.49
C THR A 216 48.44 2.63 -1.21
N LYS A 217 49.76 2.72 -0.95
CA LYS A 217 50.63 3.72 -1.60
C LYS A 217 50.90 3.34 -3.06
N GLU A 218 51.08 2.05 -3.31
CA GLU A 218 51.29 1.48 -4.64
C GLU A 218 50.06 1.71 -5.54
N LYS A 219 48.85 1.46 -5.03
CA LYS A 219 47.59 1.73 -5.75
C LYS A 219 47.45 3.17 -6.22
N ILE A 220 47.79 4.16 -5.37
CA ILE A 220 47.72 5.58 -5.73
C ILE A 220 48.77 5.93 -6.80
N GLN A 221 49.99 5.38 -6.69
CA GLN A 221 51.03 5.59 -7.71
C GLN A 221 50.64 4.99 -9.07
N ASN A 222 50.07 3.78 -9.08
CA ASN A 222 49.60 3.14 -10.30
C ASN A 222 48.45 3.93 -10.95
N ALA A 223 47.49 4.47 -10.19
CA ALA A 223 46.43 5.31 -10.75
C ALA A 223 46.96 6.59 -11.44
N VAL A 224 47.94 7.28 -10.83
CA VAL A 224 48.49 8.54 -11.39
C VAL A 224 49.42 8.31 -12.58
N LEU A 225 50.16 7.20 -12.60
CA LEU A 225 51.24 6.96 -13.58
C LEU A 225 50.87 5.96 -14.69
N LYS A 226 49.87 5.11 -14.45
CA LYS A 226 49.49 3.96 -15.31
C LYS A 226 47.98 3.72 -15.38
N GLY A 227 47.16 4.60 -14.80
CA GLY A 227 45.71 4.48 -14.77
C GLY A 227 45.06 4.97 -16.06
N ILE A 228 44.03 4.25 -16.50
CA ILE A 228 43.13 4.65 -17.59
C ILE A 228 41.83 5.14 -16.94
N TYR A 229 41.55 6.44 -17.06
CA TYR A 229 40.32 7.06 -16.55
C TYR A 229 39.24 7.01 -17.64
N THR A 230 38.21 6.22 -17.42
CA THR A 230 37.08 6.05 -18.33
C THR A 230 35.87 6.82 -17.80
N PHE A 231 35.50 7.89 -18.49
CA PHE A 231 34.28 8.66 -18.23
C PHE A 231 33.16 8.16 -19.14
N GLU A 232 32.05 7.69 -18.57
CA GLU A 232 30.93 7.17 -19.36
C GLU A 232 29.58 7.54 -18.77
N LYS A 233 28.51 7.47 -19.58
CA LYS A 233 27.13 7.60 -19.09
C LYS A 233 26.67 6.31 -18.41
N ASP A 234 26.07 6.45 -17.24
CA ASP A 234 25.32 5.40 -16.57
C ASP A 234 23.87 5.40 -17.05
N ASP A 235 23.48 4.36 -17.78
CA ASP A 235 22.11 4.19 -18.26
C ASP A 235 21.08 3.95 -17.15
N LYS A 236 21.49 3.53 -15.95
CA LYS A 236 20.58 3.32 -14.81
C LYS A 236 20.37 4.59 -13.98
N SER A 237 21.37 5.45 -13.86
CA SER A 237 21.30 6.64 -12.99
C SER A 237 21.18 7.98 -13.74
N ASN A 238 21.27 7.98 -15.08
CA ASN A 238 21.28 9.18 -15.94
C ASN A 238 22.30 10.23 -15.48
N LYS A 239 23.48 9.76 -15.09
CA LYS A 239 24.64 10.56 -14.67
C LYS A 239 25.88 10.09 -15.43
N PHE A 240 26.93 10.89 -15.37
CA PHE A 240 28.25 10.39 -15.71
C PHE A 240 28.77 9.54 -14.54
N ASN A 241 29.37 8.39 -14.87
CA ASN A 241 30.19 7.57 -13.99
C ASN A 241 31.66 7.66 -14.41
N ILE A 242 32.53 7.18 -13.54
CA ILE A 242 33.96 6.99 -13.83
C ILE A 242 34.43 5.64 -13.30
N THR A 243 35.22 4.96 -14.13
CA THR A 243 36.06 3.84 -13.72
C THR A 243 37.52 4.18 -13.96
N ILE A 244 38.41 3.68 -13.11
CA ILE A 244 39.84 3.63 -13.39
C ILE A 244 40.27 2.18 -13.49
N GLU A 245 40.98 1.86 -14.56
CA GLU A 245 41.63 0.58 -14.78
C GLU A 245 43.14 0.77 -14.72
N HIS A 246 43.85 -0.13 -14.02
CA HIS A 246 45.29 -0.29 -14.21
C HIS A 246 45.67 -1.78 -14.23
N GLN A 247 46.66 -2.12 -15.04
CA GLN A 247 47.17 -3.48 -15.15
C GLN A 247 48.10 -3.79 -13.97
N THR A 248 47.97 -4.97 -13.37
CA THR A 248 48.83 -5.41 -12.26
C THR A 248 50.12 -6.05 -12.80
N TYR A 249 51.00 -6.55 -11.92
CA TYR A 249 52.21 -7.29 -12.32
C TYR A 249 51.91 -8.62 -13.02
N LEU A 250 50.66 -9.11 -12.98
CA LEU A 250 50.20 -10.31 -13.69
C LEU A 250 49.48 -9.88 -14.97
N PRO A 251 49.83 -10.45 -16.15
CA PRO A 251 49.33 -9.96 -17.45
C PRO A 251 47.81 -9.90 -17.60
N ASP A 252 47.07 -10.81 -16.95
CA ASP A 252 45.61 -10.97 -17.07
C ASP A 252 44.79 -10.42 -15.89
N GLU A 253 45.40 -9.79 -14.88
CA GLU A 253 44.67 -9.19 -13.74
C GLU A 253 44.62 -7.66 -13.85
N MET A 254 43.41 -7.12 -14.07
CA MET A 254 43.10 -5.69 -14.05
C MET A 254 42.41 -5.28 -12.74
N GLN A 255 42.85 -4.19 -12.13
CA GLN A 255 42.19 -3.60 -10.96
C GLN A 255 41.30 -2.42 -11.38
N LEU A 256 40.01 -2.53 -11.06
CA LEU A 256 38.97 -1.55 -11.31
C LEU A 256 38.66 -0.75 -10.04
N TYR A 257 38.60 0.57 -10.18
CA TYR A 257 38.24 1.52 -9.12
C TYR A 257 37.07 2.39 -9.54
N ASN A 258 36.05 2.51 -8.68
CA ASN A 258 34.93 3.43 -8.90
C ASN A 258 35.14 4.75 -8.12
N MET A 259 34.29 5.76 -8.36
CA MET A 259 34.43 7.08 -7.74
C MET A 259 34.48 7.06 -6.20
N SER A 260 33.79 6.12 -5.53
CA SER A 260 33.84 6.01 -4.06
C SER A 260 35.19 5.48 -3.58
N ASP A 261 35.80 4.53 -4.30
CA ASP A 261 37.16 4.07 -4.02
C ASP A 261 38.18 5.21 -4.20
N LEU A 262 38.00 6.03 -5.23
CA LEU A 262 38.84 7.19 -5.49
C LEU A 262 38.70 8.29 -4.45
N GLN A 263 37.49 8.52 -3.92
CA GLN A 263 37.28 9.43 -2.79
C GLN A 263 37.97 8.91 -1.51
N ASN A 264 37.84 7.61 -1.21
CA ASN A 264 38.56 6.98 -0.09
C ASN A 264 40.08 7.11 -0.25
N LEU A 265 40.62 6.81 -1.44
CA LEU A 265 42.04 6.95 -1.74
C LEU A 265 42.50 8.42 -1.73
N ARG A 266 41.64 9.38 -2.09
CA ARG A 266 41.91 10.82 -2.05
C ARG A 266 42.04 11.33 -0.62
N GLU A 267 41.15 10.92 0.29
CA GLU A 267 41.25 11.28 1.71
C GLU A 267 42.55 10.72 2.33
N LEU A 268 42.92 9.49 1.99
CA LEU A 268 44.18 8.87 2.40
C LEU A 268 45.40 9.59 1.78
N ALA A 269 45.36 9.95 0.49
CA ALA A 269 46.41 10.72 -0.17
C ALA A 269 46.61 12.10 0.49
N GLN A 270 45.53 12.79 0.88
CA GLN A 270 45.59 14.07 1.59
C GLN A 270 46.15 13.96 3.01
N LEU A 271 45.96 12.82 3.67
CA LEU A 271 46.60 12.52 4.96
C LEU A 271 48.10 12.24 4.80
N ILE A 272 48.46 11.43 3.80
CA ILE A 272 49.86 11.04 3.48
C ILE A 272 50.68 12.23 2.95
N ALA A 273 50.05 13.21 2.28
CA ALA A 273 50.73 14.38 1.74
C ALA A 273 51.17 15.42 2.80
N LYS A 274 50.70 15.31 4.06
CA LYS A 274 51.05 16.24 5.15
C LYS A 274 52.52 16.03 5.59
N PRO A 275 53.26 17.11 5.92
CA PRO A 275 54.66 17.00 6.29
C PRO A 275 54.86 16.36 7.67
N THR A 276 55.61 15.26 7.73
CA THR A 276 56.19 14.70 8.95
C THR A 276 57.55 15.35 9.24
N ASN A 277 57.72 15.95 10.41
CA ASN A 277 58.94 16.69 10.79
C ASN A 277 60.17 15.80 11.10
N THR A 278 60.17 14.53 10.68
CA THR A 278 61.16 13.52 11.10
C THR A 278 61.43 12.45 10.02
N SER A 279 62.17 12.79 8.96
CA SER A 279 62.97 11.80 8.21
C SER A 279 64.12 12.49 7.44
N THR A 280 65.17 11.75 7.08
CA THR A 280 66.46 12.27 6.59
C THR A 280 66.68 12.15 5.07
N ASP A 281 65.66 11.82 4.27
CA ASP A 281 65.79 11.70 2.80
C ASP A 281 64.79 12.60 2.04
N LEU A 282 65.22 13.85 1.81
CA LEU A 282 64.41 14.94 1.26
C LEU A 282 63.95 14.75 -0.20
N THR A 283 64.47 13.76 -0.93
CA THR A 283 64.23 13.62 -2.38
C THR A 283 63.04 12.70 -2.70
N LYS A 284 63.03 11.47 -2.16
CA LYS A 284 61.93 10.51 -2.35
C LYS A 284 60.62 11.01 -1.75
N GLU A 285 60.67 11.62 -0.57
CA GLU A 285 59.49 12.13 0.13
C GLU A 285 58.84 13.31 -0.62
N LYS A 286 59.64 14.11 -1.35
CA LYS A 286 59.16 15.20 -2.22
C LYS A 286 58.49 14.69 -3.49
N ASN A 287 59.02 13.62 -4.10
CA ASN A 287 58.39 12.99 -5.27
C ASN A 287 57.08 12.27 -4.90
N SER A 288 57.04 11.55 -3.76
CA SER A 288 55.81 10.94 -3.24
C SER A 288 54.72 12.00 -3.01
N ARG A 289 55.06 13.11 -2.34
CA ARG A 289 54.13 14.25 -2.14
C ARG A 289 53.65 14.87 -3.47
N LYS A 290 54.49 14.93 -4.50
CA LYS A 290 54.08 15.39 -5.85
C LYS A 290 53.02 14.48 -6.45
N ILE A 291 53.21 13.15 -6.40
CA ILE A 291 52.25 12.16 -6.93
C ILE A 291 50.92 12.21 -6.16
N MET A 292 50.97 12.29 -4.82
CA MET A 292 49.76 12.37 -3.99
C MET A 292 48.94 13.65 -4.29
N ASN A 293 49.61 14.79 -4.50
CA ASN A 293 48.93 16.03 -4.87
C ASN A 293 48.35 15.99 -6.31
N GLU A 294 49.04 15.34 -7.25
CA GLU A 294 48.56 15.14 -8.62
C GLU A 294 47.30 14.26 -8.63
N PHE A 295 47.28 13.18 -7.83
CA PHE A 295 46.09 12.33 -7.67
C PHE A 295 44.88 13.12 -7.16
N VAL A 296 45.06 13.96 -6.15
CA VAL A 296 43.99 14.83 -5.62
C VAL A 296 43.44 15.75 -6.72
N LEU A 297 44.32 16.35 -7.54
CA LEU A 297 43.92 17.22 -8.64
C LEU A 297 43.19 16.47 -9.77
N GLN A 298 43.58 15.22 -10.06
CA GLN A 298 42.89 14.35 -11.02
C GLN A 298 41.49 13.98 -10.52
N VAL A 299 41.35 13.55 -9.27
CA VAL A 299 40.03 13.20 -8.68
C VAL A 299 39.12 14.43 -8.57
N ASP A 300 39.66 15.61 -8.23
CA ASP A 300 38.88 16.86 -8.18
C ASP A 300 38.41 17.31 -9.57
N THR A 301 39.28 17.23 -10.58
CA THR A 301 38.91 17.55 -11.97
C THR A 301 37.90 16.54 -12.52
N ALA A 302 38.08 15.25 -12.21
CA ALA A 302 37.13 14.20 -12.54
C ALA A 302 35.75 14.47 -11.91
N GLN A 303 35.69 14.85 -10.63
CA GLN A 303 34.43 15.18 -9.97
C GLN A 303 33.70 16.36 -10.63
N GLU A 304 34.43 17.38 -11.11
CA GLU A 304 33.85 18.46 -11.92
C GLU A 304 33.33 17.96 -13.28
N ILE A 305 34.06 17.08 -13.98
CA ILE A 305 33.62 16.47 -15.24
C ILE A 305 32.30 15.70 -15.02
N LEU A 306 32.22 14.87 -13.98
CA LEU A 306 31.00 14.15 -13.62
C LEU A 306 29.82 15.11 -13.36
N ASN A 307 30.08 16.22 -12.67
CA ASN A 307 29.06 17.22 -12.35
C ASN A 307 28.55 18.00 -13.58
N VAL A 308 29.43 18.35 -14.53
CA VAL A 308 29.03 19.07 -15.75
C VAL A 308 28.39 18.12 -16.77
N GLY A 309 28.95 16.92 -16.95
CA GLY A 309 28.39 15.87 -17.80
C GLY A 309 27.00 15.42 -17.33
N SER A 310 26.80 15.22 -16.03
CA SER A 310 25.47 14.89 -15.49
C SER A 310 24.45 16.01 -15.72
N LYS A 311 24.87 17.30 -15.70
CA LYS A 311 23.99 18.41 -16.06
C LYS A 311 23.62 18.41 -17.54
N LEU A 312 24.54 18.05 -18.44
CA LEU A 312 24.25 17.89 -19.87
C LEU A 312 23.18 16.80 -20.13
N ILE A 313 23.30 15.64 -19.46
CA ILE A 313 22.29 14.58 -19.54
C ILE A 313 20.95 15.05 -18.95
N GLN A 314 20.96 15.67 -17.77
CA GLN A 314 19.74 16.17 -17.12
C GLN A 314 19.03 17.28 -17.92
N MET A 315 19.77 18.01 -18.77
CA MET A 315 19.22 18.99 -19.72
C MET A 315 18.83 18.37 -21.08
N GLY A 316 18.93 17.05 -21.25
CA GLY A 316 18.47 16.35 -22.45
C GLY A 316 19.35 16.54 -23.69
N HIS A 317 20.64 16.82 -23.55
CA HIS A 317 21.52 17.09 -24.69
C HIS A 317 21.70 15.85 -25.59
N PHE A 318 21.40 15.98 -26.89
CA PHE A 318 21.41 14.85 -27.84
C PHE A 318 22.76 14.13 -27.93
N ASP A 319 23.86 14.85 -28.13
CA ASP A 319 25.19 14.24 -28.31
C ASP A 319 25.72 13.48 -27.07
N TYR A 320 25.07 13.64 -25.90
CA TYR A 320 25.44 12.99 -24.64
C TYR A 320 24.49 11.83 -24.26
N ARG A 321 23.60 11.41 -25.18
CA ARG A 321 22.74 10.20 -25.06
C ARG A 321 23.54 8.93 -24.81
N GLN A 322 24.69 8.81 -25.47
CA GLN A 322 25.71 7.77 -25.31
C GLN A 322 27.06 8.48 -25.31
N PHE A 323 27.77 8.44 -24.18
CA PHE A 323 29.07 9.07 -24.03
C PHE A 323 30.03 8.10 -23.37
N LYS A 324 31.21 7.91 -23.97
CA LYS A 324 32.36 7.23 -23.39
C LYS A 324 33.63 7.97 -23.82
N LYS A 325 34.51 8.29 -22.87
CA LYS A 325 35.81 8.91 -23.14
C LYS A 325 36.87 8.40 -22.17
N GLU A 326 37.90 7.79 -22.74
CA GLU A 326 39.07 7.29 -22.02
C GLU A 326 40.20 8.34 -22.06
N ILE A 327 40.92 8.47 -20.93
CA ILE A 327 42.09 9.33 -20.72
C ILE A 327 43.18 8.47 -20.06
N ILE A 328 44.34 8.36 -20.71
CA ILE A 328 45.44 7.48 -20.28
C ILE A 328 46.50 8.31 -19.55
N CYS A 329 46.83 7.93 -18.32
CA CYS A 329 47.96 8.50 -17.58
C CYS A 329 49.25 7.73 -17.90
N THR A 330 50.38 8.47 -17.99
CA THR A 330 51.72 7.91 -18.23
C THR A 330 52.76 8.57 -17.33
N GLU A 331 53.92 7.92 -17.16
CA GLU A 331 55.04 8.47 -16.37
C GLU A 331 55.61 9.79 -16.94
N GLU A 332 55.45 10.04 -18.25
CA GLU A 332 55.90 11.26 -18.92
C GLU A 332 54.84 12.37 -18.96
N ARG A 333 53.54 12.02 -18.94
CA ARG A 333 52.42 12.96 -19.04
C ARG A 333 51.23 12.51 -18.19
N PHE A 334 50.92 13.29 -17.16
CA PHE A 334 49.71 13.11 -16.34
C PHE A 334 48.45 13.45 -17.16
N GLY A 335 47.40 12.63 -17.04
CA GLY A 335 46.12 12.82 -17.76
C GLY A 335 45.35 14.09 -17.37
N THR A 336 45.80 14.79 -16.34
CA THR A 336 45.21 16.01 -15.76
C THR A 336 45.00 17.14 -16.76
N THR A 337 45.87 17.27 -17.78
CA THR A 337 45.69 18.27 -18.84
C THR A 337 44.50 17.91 -19.74
N GLU A 338 44.40 16.65 -20.17
CA GLU A 338 43.31 16.20 -21.05
C GLU A 338 41.96 16.18 -20.33
N MET A 339 41.95 15.92 -19.01
CA MET A 339 40.77 16.11 -18.17
C MET A 339 40.30 17.57 -18.16
N LYS A 340 41.22 18.54 -18.07
CA LYS A 340 40.88 19.97 -18.12
C LYS A 340 40.35 20.37 -19.49
N ASP A 341 40.93 19.87 -20.58
CA ASP A 341 40.45 20.14 -21.94
C ASP A 341 39.04 19.57 -22.16
N LEU A 342 38.77 18.34 -21.69
CA LEU A 342 37.43 17.74 -21.69
C LEU A 342 36.44 18.57 -20.86
N LEU A 343 36.83 19.03 -19.67
CA LEU A 343 35.99 19.85 -18.80
C LEU A 343 35.66 21.21 -19.43
N VAL A 344 36.60 21.84 -20.15
CA VAL A 344 36.37 23.07 -20.91
C VAL A 344 35.35 22.82 -22.03
N LYS A 345 35.48 21.73 -22.79
CA LYS A 345 34.50 21.35 -23.83
C LYS A 345 33.10 21.16 -23.24
N LEU A 346 32.96 20.35 -22.19
CA LEU A 346 31.66 20.09 -21.55
C LEU A 346 31.00 21.37 -21.01
N LYS A 347 31.79 22.32 -20.48
CA LYS A 347 31.30 23.63 -20.02
C LYS A 347 30.81 24.50 -21.19
N ALA A 348 31.48 24.47 -22.34
CA ALA A 348 31.06 25.18 -23.54
C ALA A 348 29.77 24.59 -24.14
N ASP A 349 29.72 23.27 -24.29
CA ASP A 349 28.55 22.55 -24.83
C ASP A 349 27.30 22.81 -23.95
N LEU A 350 27.46 22.85 -22.62
CA LEU A 350 26.37 23.14 -21.68
C LEU A 350 25.84 24.59 -21.80
N GLN A 351 26.70 25.55 -22.15
CA GLN A 351 26.27 26.93 -22.41
C GLN A 351 25.58 27.06 -23.78
N ASN A 352 26.11 26.41 -24.80
CA ASN A 352 25.50 26.40 -26.13
C ASN A 352 24.12 25.72 -26.13
N TRP A 353 24.00 24.58 -25.45
CA TRP A 353 22.74 23.82 -25.37
C TRP A 353 21.62 24.59 -24.68
N LYS A 354 21.94 25.36 -23.63
CA LYS A 354 20.98 26.29 -23.02
C LYS A 354 20.42 27.27 -24.04
N LYS A 355 21.31 27.97 -24.77
CA LYS A 355 20.92 28.92 -25.81
C LYS A 355 20.06 28.28 -26.90
N VAL A 356 20.38 27.06 -27.33
CA VAL A 356 19.59 26.31 -28.32
C VAL A 356 18.20 25.93 -27.79
N VAL A 357 18.09 25.51 -26.52
CA VAL A 357 16.80 25.23 -25.88
C VAL A 357 15.97 26.50 -25.74
N ASP A 358 16.58 27.60 -25.28
CA ASP A 358 15.92 28.89 -25.10
C ASP A 358 15.39 29.41 -26.46
N GLU A 359 16.21 29.41 -27.51
CA GLU A 359 15.81 29.79 -28.88
C GLU A 359 14.69 28.91 -29.46
N ALA A 360 14.73 27.61 -29.20
CA ALA A 360 13.68 26.68 -29.65
C ALA A 360 12.35 26.92 -28.90
N GLN A 361 12.40 27.26 -27.62
CA GLN A 361 11.24 27.61 -26.81
C GLN A 361 10.64 28.98 -27.20
N GLU A 362 11.47 29.95 -27.57
CA GLU A 362 11.03 31.23 -28.15
C GLU A 362 10.33 31.04 -29.51
N GLN A 363 10.88 30.19 -30.39
CA GLN A 363 10.32 29.94 -31.73
C GLN A 363 9.07 29.04 -31.71
N HIS A 364 8.94 28.16 -30.71
CA HIS A 364 7.86 27.19 -30.61
C HIS A 364 7.22 27.19 -29.22
N TYR A 365 6.22 28.06 -29.04
CA TYR A 365 5.48 28.29 -27.80
C TYR A 365 5.12 27.02 -27.01
N TYR A 366 4.66 25.94 -27.66
CA TYR A 366 4.28 24.70 -27.00
C TYR A 366 5.45 23.92 -26.34
N LEU A 367 6.71 24.25 -26.64
CA LEU A 367 7.87 23.66 -25.97
C LEU A 367 8.15 24.29 -24.60
N THR A 368 7.55 25.44 -24.28
CA THR A 368 7.71 26.09 -22.96
C THR A 368 7.07 25.30 -21.81
N PHE A 369 6.07 24.46 -22.11
CA PHE A 369 5.36 23.64 -21.13
C PHE A 369 6.17 22.43 -20.62
N PHE A 370 7.35 22.18 -21.19
CA PHE A 370 8.14 20.97 -20.95
C PHE A 370 9.61 21.31 -20.67
N ARG A 371 10.19 20.62 -19.67
CA ARG A 371 11.63 20.70 -19.40
C ARG A 371 12.41 20.11 -20.59
N ALA A 372 13.62 20.60 -20.85
CA ALA A 372 14.44 20.18 -22.00
C ALA A 372 14.64 18.65 -22.12
N CYS A 373 14.78 17.93 -21.00
CA CYS A 373 14.84 16.47 -20.96
C CYS A 373 13.53 15.75 -21.34
N LEU A 374 12.37 16.40 -21.22
CA LEU A 374 11.10 15.86 -21.72
C LEU A 374 10.94 16.11 -23.22
N ILE A 375 11.53 17.18 -23.77
CA ILE A 375 11.61 17.40 -25.22
C ILE A 375 12.42 16.27 -25.89
N LEU A 376 13.49 15.81 -25.23
CA LEU A 376 14.24 14.60 -25.62
C LEU A 376 13.35 13.34 -25.65
N ALA A 377 12.57 13.10 -24.59
CA ALA A 377 11.66 11.95 -24.52
C ALA A 377 10.56 12.00 -25.60
N PHE A 378 10.01 13.19 -25.90
CA PHE A 378 9.07 13.36 -27.01
C PHE A 378 9.73 13.10 -28.37
N TYR A 379 10.96 13.57 -28.59
CA TYR A 379 11.71 13.26 -29.80
C TYR A 379 11.82 11.74 -29.97
N ASP A 380 12.23 11.01 -28.94
CA ASP A 380 12.42 9.55 -28.99
C ASP A 380 11.09 8.81 -29.23
N TYR A 381 10.00 9.28 -28.61
CA TYR A 381 8.64 8.80 -28.85
C TYR A 381 8.18 9.01 -30.31
N PHE A 382 8.45 10.17 -30.91
CA PHE A 382 8.03 10.48 -32.28
C PHE A 382 8.98 9.96 -33.38
N THR A 383 10.22 9.54 -33.06
CA THR A 383 11.26 9.20 -34.04
C THR A 383 11.73 7.73 -34.07
N TYR A 384 11.02 6.81 -33.40
CA TYR A 384 11.29 5.36 -33.25
C TYR A 384 12.24 4.94 -32.11
N VAL A 385 11.77 4.99 -30.86
CA VAL A 385 12.13 3.99 -29.84
C VAL A 385 10.87 3.50 -29.13
N GLN A 386 10.48 2.22 -29.33
CA GLN A 386 9.46 1.56 -28.52
C GLN A 386 10.03 1.15 -27.16
N ASP A 387 10.27 2.13 -26.31
CA ASP A 387 10.43 1.91 -24.88
C ASP A 387 9.06 2.08 -24.20
N ASN A 388 8.60 1.06 -23.47
CA ASN A 388 7.33 1.08 -22.77
C ASN A 388 7.29 2.17 -21.69
N GLU A 389 8.41 2.45 -21.02
CA GLU A 389 8.48 3.43 -19.93
C GLU A 389 8.35 4.86 -20.47
N ASN A 390 9.15 5.24 -21.48
CA ASN A 390 8.97 6.49 -22.21
C ASN A 390 7.59 6.59 -22.89
N THR A 391 7.04 5.49 -23.40
CA THR A 391 5.70 5.47 -23.99
C THR A 391 4.62 5.77 -22.94
N GLU A 392 4.74 5.26 -21.73
CA GLU A 392 3.79 5.49 -20.62
C GLU A 392 3.92 6.90 -20.04
N ILE A 393 5.14 7.42 -19.89
CA ILE A 393 5.40 8.82 -19.49
C ILE A 393 4.83 9.79 -20.53
N CYS A 394 5.15 9.60 -21.82
CA CYS A 394 4.62 10.45 -22.90
C CYS A 394 3.10 10.32 -23.02
N ARG A 395 2.54 9.10 -22.91
CA ARG A 395 1.09 8.87 -22.92
C ARG A 395 0.40 9.54 -21.72
N THR A 396 1.01 9.56 -20.54
CA THR A 396 0.46 10.25 -19.36
C THR A 396 0.50 11.77 -19.54
N LEU A 397 1.61 12.31 -20.04
CA LEU A 397 1.77 13.75 -20.34
C LEU A 397 0.86 14.23 -21.50
N ILE A 398 0.49 13.35 -22.44
CA ILE A 398 -0.39 13.65 -23.58
C ILE A 398 -1.88 13.36 -23.27
N LYS A 399 -2.20 12.39 -22.40
CA LYS A 399 -3.59 12.06 -22.01
C LYS A 399 -4.08 12.78 -20.75
N GLY A 400 -3.20 13.34 -19.94
CA GLY A 400 -3.58 14.09 -18.74
C GLY A 400 -4.40 15.32 -19.13
N GLU A 401 -5.71 15.27 -18.91
CA GLU A 401 -6.56 16.45 -19.03
C GLU A 401 -6.07 17.51 -18.04
N ARG A 402 -5.47 18.58 -18.57
CA ARG A 402 -5.08 19.75 -17.79
C ARG A 402 -6.18 20.80 -17.87
N VAL A 403 -6.84 21.04 -16.75
CA VAL A 403 -7.77 22.16 -16.62
C VAL A 403 -6.94 23.42 -16.50
N ILE A 404 -6.84 24.18 -17.60
CA ILE A 404 -5.92 25.34 -17.73
C ILE A 404 -6.17 26.39 -16.63
N SER A 405 -7.42 26.59 -16.21
CA SER A 405 -7.76 27.52 -15.13
C SER A 405 -7.25 27.08 -13.75
N ASP A 406 -7.01 25.79 -13.56
CA ASP A 406 -6.58 25.20 -12.28
C ASP A 406 -5.04 25.11 -12.19
N VAL A 407 -4.32 25.85 -13.03
CA VAL A 407 -2.85 25.98 -12.95
C VAL A 407 -2.53 27.08 -11.94
N VAL A 408 -1.67 26.76 -10.97
CA VAL A 408 -1.24 27.69 -9.92
C VAL A 408 0.15 28.22 -10.26
N ASP A 409 0.22 29.49 -10.63
CA ASP A 409 1.48 30.20 -10.88
C ASP A 409 2.25 30.42 -9.57
N ARG A 410 3.58 30.28 -9.60
CA ARG A 410 4.43 30.59 -8.47
C ARG A 410 4.35 32.07 -8.11
N GLY A 411 4.14 32.35 -6.82
CA GLY A 411 4.06 33.71 -6.29
C GLY A 411 2.72 34.42 -6.53
N LYS A 412 1.73 33.75 -7.13
CA LYS A 412 0.35 34.22 -7.25
C LYS A 412 -0.59 33.37 -6.40
N LEU A 413 -1.67 33.98 -5.93
CA LEU A 413 -2.79 33.28 -5.34
C LEU A 413 -3.65 32.68 -6.47
N CYS A 414 -4.23 31.50 -6.24
CA CYS A 414 -5.19 30.89 -7.14
C CYS A 414 -6.47 30.58 -6.34
N VAL A 415 -7.63 31.10 -6.76
CA VAL A 415 -8.90 30.93 -6.02
C VAL A 415 -9.94 30.23 -6.89
N ALA A 416 -9.98 28.91 -6.78
CA ALA A 416 -10.93 28.05 -7.46
C ALA A 416 -12.33 28.18 -6.84
N SER A 417 -13.29 28.66 -7.63
CA SER A 417 -14.68 28.82 -7.22
C SER A 417 -15.58 27.73 -7.84
N CYS A 418 -16.43 27.13 -7.01
CA CYS A 418 -17.33 26.05 -7.40
C CYS A 418 -18.80 26.34 -7.03
N ASN A 419 -19.74 25.67 -7.71
CA ASN A 419 -21.17 25.77 -7.41
C ASN A 419 -21.76 24.49 -6.78
N ASP A 420 -20.94 23.45 -6.62
CA ASP A 420 -21.33 22.14 -6.10
C ASP A 420 -20.26 21.62 -5.13
N LYS A 421 -20.62 21.49 -3.85
CA LYS A 421 -19.71 21.01 -2.79
C LYS A 421 -19.23 19.56 -3.02
N LEU A 422 -19.99 18.75 -3.76
CA LEU A 422 -19.58 17.38 -4.11
C LEU A 422 -18.41 17.35 -5.12
N ARG A 423 -18.13 18.48 -5.80
CA ARG A 423 -16.99 18.64 -6.71
C ARG A 423 -15.67 18.99 -6.03
N VAL A 424 -15.66 19.40 -4.77
CA VAL A 424 -14.41 19.83 -4.09
C VAL A 424 -13.30 18.76 -4.16
N PRO A 425 -13.55 17.46 -3.90
CA PRO A 425 -12.55 16.41 -4.12
C PRO A 425 -11.96 16.36 -5.53
N ASN A 426 -12.79 16.58 -6.56
CA ASN A 426 -12.36 16.59 -7.95
C ASN A 426 -11.51 17.84 -8.25
N ILE A 427 -11.91 19.02 -7.79
CA ILE A 427 -11.15 20.26 -7.95
C ILE A 427 -9.78 20.17 -7.25
N ILE A 428 -9.71 19.56 -6.07
CA ILE A 428 -8.45 19.22 -5.41
C ILE A 428 -7.58 18.36 -6.34
N MET A 429 -8.11 17.25 -6.88
CA MET A 429 -7.33 16.40 -7.79
C MET A 429 -6.89 17.14 -9.07
N SER A 430 -7.72 18.03 -9.62
CA SER A 430 -7.40 18.89 -10.76
C SER A 430 -6.16 19.76 -10.51
N LEU A 431 -6.18 20.51 -9.39
CA LEU A 431 -5.08 21.38 -8.97
C LEU A 431 -3.76 20.60 -8.81
N TYR A 432 -3.79 19.44 -8.15
CA TYR A 432 -2.57 18.64 -7.92
C TYR A 432 -2.07 17.93 -9.20
N THR A 433 -2.98 17.44 -10.06
CA THR A 433 -2.65 16.78 -11.33
C THR A 433 -1.97 17.76 -12.29
N ASN A 434 -2.40 19.02 -12.34
CA ASN A 434 -1.72 20.07 -13.09
C ASN A 434 -0.25 20.25 -12.66
N HIS A 435 0.04 20.10 -11.36
CA HIS A 435 1.38 20.11 -10.76
C HIS A 435 2.10 18.76 -10.79
N GLY A 436 1.58 17.76 -11.51
CA GLY A 436 2.25 16.47 -11.72
C GLY A 436 2.44 15.64 -10.45
N SER A 437 1.56 15.82 -9.45
CA SER A 437 1.61 15.08 -8.20
C SER A 437 0.20 14.75 -7.69
N TYR A 438 0.12 13.92 -6.65
CA TYR A 438 -1.10 13.68 -5.89
C TYR A 438 -0.98 14.33 -4.50
N PRO A 439 -2.10 14.73 -3.88
CA PRO A 439 -2.05 15.46 -2.62
C PRO A 439 -1.60 14.59 -1.44
N GLU A 440 -0.66 15.11 -0.65
CA GLU A 440 -0.26 14.53 0.63
C GLU A 440 -1.01 15.21 1.81
N PRO A 441 -1.28 14.52 2.93
CA PRO A 441 -2.10 15.07 4.04
C PRO A 441 -1.61 16.40 4.62
N TRP A 442 -0.30 16.67 4.54
CA TRP A 442 0.31 17.89 5.07
C TRP A 442 0.24 19.09 4.11
N GLN A 443 -0.13 18.86 2.85
CA GLN A 443 -0.29 19.87 1.80
C GLN A 443 -1.73 20.39 1.67
N ILE A 444 -2.70 19.77 2.34
CA ILE A 444 -4.12 20.17 2.27
C ILE A 444 -4.64 20.54 3.67
N LEU A 445 -5.46 21.58 3.72
CA LEU A 445 -6.36 21.86 4.84
C LEU A 445 -7.80 21.90 4.34
N ILE A 446 -8.59 20.90 4.70
CA ILE A 446 -10.04 20.88 4.45
C ILE A 446 -10.72 21.55 5.64
N CYS A 447 -11.33 22.71 5.41
CA CYS A 447 -12.02 23.44 6.46
C CYS A 447 -13.33 22.76 6.85
N THR A 448 -13.67 22.88 8.13
CA THR A 448 -14.93 22.47 8.73
C THR A 448 -15.50 23.62 9.55
N LYS A 449 -16.75 23.50 9.99
CA LYS A 449 -17.37 24.42 10.97
C LYS A 449 -16.66 24.47 12.34
N SER A 450 -15.62 23.66 12.53
CA SER A 450 -14.83 23.63 13.77
C SER A 450 -13.33 23.85 13.55
N THR A 451 -12.93 24.27 12.35
CA THR A 451 -11.54 24.65 12.04
C THR A 451 -11.15 25.91 12.80
N ALA A 452 -10.01 25.87 13.49
CA ALA A 452 -9.55 26.97 14.31
C ALA A 452 -8.67 27.97 13.52
N ILE A 453 -8.62 29.23 13.97
CA ILE A 453 -7.73 30.26 13.40
C ILE A 453 -6.24 29.89 13.51
N GLU A 454 -5.88 29.07 14.49
CA GLU A 454 -4.52 28.54 14.65
C GLU A 454 -4.17 27.54 13.55
N GLU A 455 -5.07 26.61 13.19
CA GLU A 455 -4.89 25.65 12.09
C GLU A 455 -4.66 26.37 10.76
N LEU A 456 -5.50 27.36 10.47
CA LEU A 456 -5.39 28.24 9.30
C LEU A 456 -4.02 28.95 9.27
N ASN A 457 -3.64 29.63 10.35
CA ASN A 457 -2.39 30.39 10.41
C ASN A 457 -1.13 29.50 10.35
N LEU A 458 -1.16 28.31 10.96
CA LEU A 458 -0.06 27.34 10.86
C LEU A 458 0.07 26.80 9.44
N PHE A 459 -1.04 26.52 8.76
CA PHE A 459 -1.05 26.05 7.39
C PHE A 459 -0.57 27.11 6.39
N ILE A 460 -1.03 28.36 6.53
CA ILE A 460 -0.54 29.48 5.72
C ILE A 460 0.97 29.68 5.90
N LYS A 461 1.47 29.70 7.15
CA LYS A 461 2.92 29.75 7.42
C LYS A 461 3.68 28.59 6.78
N ARG A 462 3.13 27.36 6.81
CA ARG A 462 3.73 26.17 6.18
C ARG A 462 3.91 26.38 4.67
N CYS A 463 2.89 26.90 3.99
CA CYS A 463 2.94 27.23 2.57
C CYS A 463 4.01 28.28 2.25
N PHE A 464 3.95 29.47 2.88
CA PHE A 464 4.86 30.58 2.56
C PHE A 464 6.32 30.35 3.02
N PHE A 465 6.57 29.39 3.91
CA PHE A 465 7.91 28.97 4.30
C PHE A 465 8.41 27.73 3.55
N ALA A 466 7.60 27.10 2.69
CA ALA A 466 7.92 25.85 2.02
C ALA A 466 9.22 25.92 1.21
N ALA A 467 9.39 26.95 0.38
CA ALA A 467 10.58 27.16 -0.45
C ALA A 467 11.88 27.23 0.38
N LYS A 468 11.86 27.96 1.51
CA LYS A 468 13.02 28.09 2.41
C LYS A 468 13.39 26.78 3.12
N ASN A 469 12.52 25.77 3.11
CA ASN A 469 12.69 24.48 3.76
C ASN A 469 12.77 23.30 2.77
N GLY A 470 13.00 23.56 1.48
CA GLY A 470 13.18 22.52 0.45
C GLY A 470 11.89 22.02 -0.21
N TYR A 471 10.74 22.63 0.09
CA TYR A 471 9.41 22.25 -0.43
C TYR A 471 8.85 23.27 -1.44
N GLY A 472 9.69 24.06 -2.10
CA GLY A 472 9.25 25.15 -3.00
C GLY A 472 8.44 24.71 -4.23
N GLU A 473 8.61 23.46 -4.67
CA GLU A 473 7.84 22.86 -5.77
C GLU A 473 6.50 22.26 -5.33
N LYS A 474 6.14 22.33 -4.04
CA LYS A 474 4.95 21.68 -3.49
C LYS A 474 3.78 22.68 -3.42
N LEU A 475 2.69 22.34 -4.09
CA LEU A 475 1.41 23.03 -3.97
C LEU A 475 0.79 22.83 -2.58
N PHE A 476 0.18 23.88 -2.03
CA PHE A 476 -0.68 23.84 -0.85
C PHE A 476 -2.10 24.26 -1.21
N CYS A 477 -3.10 23.60 -0.61
CA CYS A 477 -4.50 23.86 -0.88
C CYS A 477 -5.31 24.04 0.42
N VAL A 478 -6.12 25.09 0.52
CA VAL A 478 -7.17 25.23 1.56
C VAL A 478 -8.54 25.10 0.90
N ALA A 479 -9.38 24.19 1.37
CA ALA A 479 -10.67 23.86 0.76
C ALA A 479 -11.85 24.02 1.73
N ASN A 480 -13.08 24.06 1.20
CA ASN A 480 -14.33 24.28 1.96
C ASN A 480 -14.33 25.58 2.78
N LEU A 481 -13.74 26.64 2.22
CA LEU A 481 -13.60 27.94 2.90
C LEU A 481 -14.95 28.58 3.28
N GLU A 482 -16.03 28.22 2.59
CA GLU A 482 -17.39 28.62 2.91
C GLU A 482 -17.96 28.00 4.20
N LEU A 483 -17.29 27.02 4.80
CA LEU A 483 -17.65 26.46 6.11
C LEU A 483 -17.04 27.23 7.29
N LEU A 484 -16.15 28.19 7.02
CA LEU A 484 -15.55 29.05 8.05
C LEU A 484 -16.50 30.18 8.46
N GLU A 485 -16.54 30.48 9.75
CA GLU A 485 -17.22 31.66 10.29
C GLU A 485 -16.61 32.96 9.74
N LEU A 486 -17.42 34.02 9.62
CA LEU A 486 -17.04 35.26 8.95
C LEU A 486 -15.73 35.86 9.49
N GLU A 487 -15.57 35.90 10.82
CA GLU A 487 -14.36 36.41 11.48
C GLU A 487 -13.09 35.62 11.12
N LEU A 488 -13.21 34.29 10.97
CA LEU A 488 -12.12 33.42 10.51
C LEU A 488 -11.77 33.69 9.04
N GLN A 489 -12.76 34.01 8.20
CA GLN A 489 -12.53 34.40 6.82
C GLN A 489 -11.74 35.72 6.72
N TYR A 490 -12.12 36.75 7.51
CA TYR A 490 -11.36 38.00 7.60
C TYR A 490 -9.91 37.76 8.05
N GLY A 491 -9.72 37.02 9.15
CA GLY A 491 -8.38 36.71 9.67
C GLY A 491 -7.51 35.91 8.68
N LEU A 492 -8.11 35.02 7.89
CA LEU A 492 -7.41 34.30 6.83
C LEU A 492 -6.97 35.25 5.69
N VAL A 493 -7.85 36.16 5.24
CA VAL A 493 -7.54 37.15 4.19
C VAL A 493 -6.38 38.06 4.62
N GLU A 494 -6.41 38.57 5.86
CA GLU A 494 -5.32 39.40 6.41
C GLU A 494 -4.01 38.61 6.51
N SER A 495 -4.08 37.36 6.99
CA SER A 495 -2.91 36.47 7.13
C SER A 495 -2.26 36.19 5.77
N ILE A 496 -3.04 35.85 4.74
CA ILE A 496 -2.54 35.63 3.37
C ILE A 496 -1.90 36.91 2.82
N ARG A 497 -2.59 38.05 2.84
CA ARG A 497 -2.06 39.32 2.32
C ARG A 497 -0.74 39.72 3.00
N SER A 498 -0.69 39.66 4.33
CA SER A 498 0.52 40.00 5.09
C SER A 498 1.69 39.04 4.81
N MET A 499 1.44 37.83 4.32
CA MET A 499 2.48 36.89 3.91
C MET A 499 2.91 37.10 2.45
N CYS A 500 1.97 37.39 1.53
CA CYS A 500 2.27 37.79 0.15
C CYS A 500 3.18 39.03 0.10
N ASP A 501 2.93 40.04 0.94
CA ASP A 501 3.78 41.25 1.05
C ASP A 501 5.25 40.96 1.40
N LYS A 502 5.53 39.78 1.98
CA LYS A 502 6.84 39.39 2.51
C LYS A 502 7.50 38.23 1.73
N HIS A 503 6.74 37.53 0.88
CA HIS A 503 7.13 36.26 0.27
C HIS A 503 6.53 36.09 -1.13
N ASN A 504 7.39 36.05 -2.14
CA ASN A 504 6.98 35.86 -3.55
C ASN A 504 7.18 34.41 -4.06
N ASP A 505 7.64 33.50 -3.20
CA ASP A 505 8.00 32.12 -3.56
C ASP A 505 7.11 31.14 -2.79
N TYR A 506 5.89 30.96 -3.32
CA TYR A 506 4.84 30.10 -2.77
C TYR A 506 3.95 29.55 -3.90
N LEU A 507 3.23 28.46 -3.60
CA LEU A 507 2.20 27.86 -4.44
C LEU A 507 0.96 27.60 -3.57
N LEU A 508 -0.04 28.48 -3.64
CA LEU A 508 -1.23 28.44 -2.79
C LEU A 508 -2.52 28.46 -3.63
N ALA A 509 -3.32 27.41 -3.48
CA ALA A 509 -4.68 27.33 -3.98
C ALA A 509 -5.70 27.46 -2.83
N LEU A 510 -6.79 28.18 -3.10
CA LEU A 510 -7.97 28.29 -2.25
C LEU A 510 -9.17 27.71 -3.01
N ILE A 511 -9.98 26.86 -2.37
CA ILE A 511 -11.24 26.35 -2.94
C ILE A 511 -12.41 26.85 -2.09
N CYS A 512 -13.36 27.51 -2.74
CA CYS A 512 -14.54 28.07 -2.10
C CYS A 512 -15.78 27.84 -2.96
N CYS A 513 -16.79 27.18 -2.39
CA CYS A 513 -18.05 26.89 -3.06
C CYS A 513 -19.12 27.97 -2.76
N ARG A 514 -19.76 28.48 -3.81
CA ARG A 514 -20.81 29.50 -3.74
C ARG A 514 -22.15 28.88 -3.36
N GLU A 515 -22.63 29.15 -2.15
CA GLU A 515 -23.99 28.81 -1.75
C GLU A 515 -24.97 29.98 -1.99
N GLY A 516 -25.71 29.90 -3.10
CA GLY A 516 -26.74 30.88 -3.45
C GLY A 516 -26.19 32.18 -4.06
N SER A 517 -26.99 33.24 -3.98
CA SER A 517 -26.75 34.52 -4.66
C SER A 517 -26.09 35.59 -3.78
N PHE A 518 -25.40 35.19 -2.70
CA PHE A 518 -24.79 36.12 -1.76
C PHE A 518 -23.29 36.32 -2.03
N HIS A 519 -22.82 37.52 -1.72
CA HIS A 519 -21.40 37.88 -1.71
C HIS A 519 -20.65 37.04 -0.67
N HIS A 520 -19.54 36.41 -1.09
CA HIS A 520 -18.73 35.56 -0.23
C HIS A 520 -17.39 36.25 0.01
N HIS A 521 -17.11 36.64 1.25
CA HIS A 521 -16.01 37.53 1.62
C HIS A 521 -14.67 37.18 0.95
N ILE A 522 -14.23 35.92 1.00
CA ILE A 522 -12.98 35.48 0.38
C ILE A 522 -12.97 35.67 -1.15
N LEU A 523 -14.08 35.40 -1.84
CA LEU A 523 -14.19 35.56 -3.30
C LEU A 523 -14.25 37.03 -3.70
N ASP A 524 -14.89 37.90 -2.91
CA ASP A 524 -14.90 39.34 -3.18
C ASP A 524 -13.50 39.97 -2.94
N GLN A 525 -12.82 39.58 -1.84
CA GLN A 525 -11.50 40.09 -1.46
C GLN A 525 -10.35 39.65 -2.39
N PHE A 526 -10.48 38.50 -3.04
CA PHE A 526 -9.50 37.98 -4.01
C PHE A 526 -10.07 37.92 -5.43
N SER A 527 -11.04 38.77 -5.76
CA SER A 527 -11.80 38.73 -7.03
C SER A 527 -10.95 38.79 -8.31
N GLN A 528 -9.70 39.26 -8.25
CA GLN A 528 -8.75 39.25 -9.36
C GLN A 528 -8.07 37.89 -9.58
N ASP A 529 -8.01 37.06 -8.54
CA ASP A 529 -7.39 35.73 -8.49
C ASP A 529 -8.43 34.60 -8.59
N VAL A 530 -9.71 34.94 -8.75
CA VAL A 530 -10.84 33.99 -8.78
C VAL A 530 -11.15 33.49 -10.19
N HIS A 531 -11.17 32.18 -10.35
CA HIS A 531 -11.71 31.50 -11.54
C HIS A 531 -12.82 30.52 -11.16
N SER A 532 -13.66 30.12 -12.11
CA SER A 532 -14.68 29.08 -11.89
C SER A 532 -14.23 27.75 -12.50
N THR A 533 -14.35 26.65 -11.76
CA THR A 533 -13.94 25.31 -12.20
C THR A 533 -14.89 24.21 -11.72
N ASN A 534 -14.97 23.14 -12.50
CA ASN A 534 -15.68 21.89 -12.14
C ASN A 534 -14.70 20.72 -11.85
N GLY A 535 -13.40 21.01 -11.85
CA GLY A 535 -12.32 20.03 -11.82
C GLY A 535 -12.20 19.25 -13.14
N LEU A 536 -11.52 18.10 -13.05
CA LEU A 536 -11.33 17.12 -14.11
C LEU A 536 -12.66 16.48 -14.55
N ASN A 537 -12.68 15.98 -15.78
CA ASN A 537 -13.77 15.18 -16.30
C ASN A 537 -13.82 13.78 -15.64
N ALA A 538 -14.94 13.08 -15.82
CA ALA A 538 -15.19 11.80 -15.15
C ALA A 538 -14.30 10.64 -15.66
N GLU A 539 -13.70 10.75 -16.84
CA GLU A 539 -12.78 9.75 -17.38
C GLU A 539 -11.36 9.96 -16.84
N ALA A 540 -10.88 11.20 -16.80
CA ALA A 540 -9.62 11.57 -16.13
C ALA A 540 -9.63 11.15 -14.66
N MET A 541 -10.71 11.46 -13.92
CA MET A 541 -10.88 11.02 -12.54
C MET A 541 -10.89 9.49 -12.39
N LYS A 542 -11.55 8.74 -13.29
CA LYS A 542 -11.51 7.27 -13.27
C LYS A 542 -10.10 6.73 -13.44
N ASN A 543 -9.34 7.24 -14.41
CA ASN A 543 -7.97 6.81 -14.65
C ASN A 543 -7.10 7.01 -13.40
N ILE A 544 -7.14 8.21 -12.82
CA ILE A 544 -6.42 8.54 -11.57
C ILE A 544 -6.80 7.60 -10.41
N TYR A 545 -8.09 7.29 -10.24
CA TYR A 545 -8.54 6.40 -9.16
C TYR A 545 -8.31 4.91 -9.45
N CYS A 546 -8.21 4.48 -10.71
CA CYS A 546 -7.72 3.13 -11.04
C CYS A 546 -6.29 2.92 -10.55
N ASP A 547 -5.42 3.93 -10.70
CA ASP A 547 -4.02 3.87 -10.27
C ASP A 547 -3.89 3.99 -8.74
N LEU A 548 -4.48 5.05 -8.15
CA LEU A 548 -4.41 5.33 -6.70
C LEU A 548 -5.16 4.33 -5.81
N CYS A 549 -6.22 3.71 -6.35
CA CYS A 549 -7.17 2.91 -5.59
C CYS A 549 -7.41 1.52 -6.22
N SER A 550 -6.42 0.94 -6.90
CA SER A 550 -6.44 -0.41 -7.48
C SER A 550 -6.89 -1.54 -6.52
N ASN A 551 -6.67 -1.38 -5.21
CA ASN A 551 -7.14 -2.30 -4.17
C ASN A 551 -8.58 -2.06 -3.66
N ILE A 552 -9.31 -1.11 -4.26
CA ILE A 552 -10.61 -0.62 -3.77
C ILE A 552 -11.71 -0.90 -4.79
N VAL A 553 -12.78 -1.58 -4.37
CA VAL A 553 -13.92 -1.93 -5.23
C VAL A 553 -15.21 -1.36 -4.65
N CYS A 554 -15.97 -0.65 -5.48
CA CYS A 554 -17.33 -0.20 -5.16
C CYS A 554 -18.35 -1.24 -5.66
N VAL A 555 -19.20 -1.75 -4.77
CA VAL A 555 -20.15 -2.83 -5.04
C VAL A 555 -21.58 -2.29 -4.99
N SER A 556 -22.32 -2.46 -6.08
CA SER A 556 -23.65 -1.86 -6.30
C SER A 556 -24.68 -2.86 -6.84
N SER A 557 -25.96 -2.61 -6.49
CA SER A 557 -27.19 -3.36 -6.79
C SER A 557 -28.08 -2.79 -7.91
N ASP A 558 -28.74 -3.61 -8.76
CA ASP A 558 -30.04 -3.22 -9.33
C ASP A 558 -31.09 -3.10 -8.21
N LEU A 559 -31.27 -4.17 -7.42
CA LEU A 559 -32.24 -4.26 -6.32
C LEU A 559 -31.57 -4.65 -4.99
N SER A 560 -32.29 -4.43 -3.89
CA SER A 560 -31.81 -4.84 -2.56
C SER A 560 -31.88 -6.36 -2.41
N GLY A 561 -30.92 -6.95 -1.69
CA GLY A 561 -30.84 -8.40 -1.45
C GLY A 561 -30.31 -9.25 -2.62
N GLN A 562 -29.67 -8.64 -3.62
CA GLN A 562 -28.98 -9.36 -4.73
C GLN A 562 -27.53 -9.79 -4.40
N GLY A 563 -27.19 -9.97 -3.12
CA GLY A 563 -25.95 -10.68 -2.73
C GLY A 563 -24.66 -9.87 -2.56
N LYS A 564 -24.69 -8.52 -2.62
CA LYS A 564 -23.49 -7.66 -2.46
C LYS A 564 -22.58 -8.04 -1.30
N THR A 565 -23.12 -8.12 -0.08
CA THR A 565 -22.34 -8.48 1.12
C THR A 565 -21.72 -9.88 1.01
N GLU A 566 -22.39 -10.83 0.34
CA GLU A 566 -21.88 -12.20 0.19
C GLU A 566 -20.75 -12.26 -0.85
N TRP A 567 -20.88 -11.55 -1.96
CA TRP A 567 -19.81 -11.35 -2.94
C TRP A 567 -18.57 -10.72 -2.27
N ILE A 568 -18.76 -9.72 -1.40
CA ILE A 568 -17.66 -9.07 -0.66
C ILE A 568 -16.95 -10.04 0.29
N LYS A 569 -17.69 -10.91 1.00
CA LYS A 569 -17.07 -11.97 1.82
C LYS A 569 -16.22 -12.91 0.97
N GLN A 570 -16.75 -13.36 -0.17
CA GLN A 570 -16.05 -14.26 -1.09
C GLN A 570 -14.78 -13.61 -1.65
N ALA A 571 -14.86 -12.38 -2.16
CA ALA A 571 -13.72 -11.64 -2.69
C ALA A 571 -12.64 -11.32 -1.62
N SER A 572 -13.04 -11.16 -0.36
CA SER A 572 -12.12 -11.02 0.78
C SER A 572 -11.43 -12.35 1.13
N PHE A 573 -12.19 -13.44 1.13
CA PHE A 573 -11.69 -14.80 1.39
C PHE A 573 -10.69 -15.26 0.33
N GLU A 574 -10.96 -14.99 -0.96
CA GLU A 574 -10.03 -15.25 -2.07
C GLU A 574 -8.71 -14.50 -1.92
N LYS A 575 -8.75 -13.26 -1.41
CA LYS A 575 -7.57 -12.46 -1.04
C LYS A 575 -6.92 -12.90 0.29
N LYS A 576 -7.41 -13.97 0.93
CA LYS A 576 -6.96 -14.52 2.23
C LYS A 576 -6.99 -13.47 3.35
N LYS A 577 -8.01 -12.61 3.38
CA LYS A 577 -8.22 -11.58 4.40
C LYS A 577 -9.49 -11.86 5.22
N LEU A 578 -9.51 -11.40 6.47
CA LEU A 578 -10.73 -11.34 7.28
C LEU A 578 -11.50 -10.05 6.99
N LEU A 579 -12.83 -10.10 6.94
CA LEU A 579 -13.65 -8.93 6.59
C LEU A 579 -13.99 -8.09 7.83
N ARG A 580 -13.54 -6.84 7.86
CA ARG A 580 -13.77 -5.87 8.94
C ARG A 580 -14.83 -4.85 8.52
N GLY A 581 -16.04 -4.97 9.08
CA GLY A 581 -17.17 -4.09 8.78
C GLY A 581 -17.06 -2.68 9.36
N PHE A 582 -17.39 -1.68 8.54
CA PHE A 582 -17.50 -0.26 8.89
C PHE A 582 -18.81 0.31 8.31
N LEU A 583 -19.80 0.51 9.18
CA LEU A 583 -21.13 0.97 8.79
C LEU A 583 -21.20 2.51 8.70
N ILE A 584 -21.74 3.03 7.59
CA ILE A 584 -22.19 4.42 7.41
C ILE A 584 -23.72 4.42 7.31
N SER A 585 -24.35 5.29 8.07
CA SER A 585 -25.81 5.41 8.23
C SER A 585 -26.22 6.86 8.41
N ASP A 586 -27.53 7.12 8.40
CA ASP A 586 -28.08 8.46 8.62
C ASP A 586 -27.59 9.11 9.92
N GLY A 587 -27.43 10.44 9.87
CA GLY A 587 -26.90 11.24 10.97
C GLY A 587 -25.38 11.20 11.14
N ALA A 588 -24.63 10.45 10.32
CA ALA A 588 -23.18 10.46 10.36
C ALA A 588 -22.60 11.79 9.84
N ASP A 589 -22.02 12.58 10.73
CA ASP A 589 -21.12 13.69 10.41
C ASP A 589 -19.68 13.21 10.22
N PHE A 590 -18.85 14.03 9.56
CA PHE A 590 -17.45 13.75 9.29
C PHE A 590 -16.65 13.38 10.55
N GLY A 591 -16.82 14.13 11.64
CA GLY A 591 -16.12 13.86 12.91
C GLY A 591 -16.54 12.53 13.54
N SER A 592 -17.83 12.18 13.48
CA SER A 592 -18.34 10.89 13.92
C SER A 592 -17.72 9.73 13.13
N LEU A 593 -17.53 9.90 11.81
CA LEU A 593 -16.91 8.91 10.93
C LEU A 593 -15.42 8.72 11.25
N VAL A 594 -14.66 9.81 11.41
CA VAL A 594 -13.24 9.76 11.81
C VAL A 594 -13.08 9.06 13.15
N ARG A 595 -13.87 9.44 14.16
CA ARG A 595 -13.84 8.80 15.49
C ARG A 595 -14.21 7.32 15.43
N LYS A 596 -15.23 6.94 14.65
CA LYS A 596 -15.62 5.54 14.44
C LYS A 596 -14.51 4.74 13.74
N PHE A 597 -13.83 5.33 12.76
CA PHE A 597 -12.76 4.68 12.02
C PHE A 597 -11.50 4.50 12.88
N ARG A 598 -11.14 5.49 13.70
CA ARG A 598 -10.09 5.38 14.73
C ARG A 598 -10.31 4.20 15.69
N VAL A 599 -11.55 3.96 16.10
CA VAL A 599 -11.92 2.81 16.96
C VAL A 599 -11.86 1.47 16.20
N CYS A 600 -11.99 1.48 14.87
CA CYS A 600 -11.99 0.27 14.04
C CYS A 600 -10.68 -0.53 14.15
N LYS A 601 -9.52 0.15 14.27
CA LYS A 601 -8.17 -0.44 14.45
C LYS A 601 -7.87 -1.62 13.52
N LEU A 602 -7.90 -1.37 12.21
CA LEU A 602 -7.69 -2.40 11.19
C LEU A 602 -6.33 -3.11 11.32
N GLN A 603 -6.32 -4.43 11.25
CA GLN A 603 -5.10 -5.24 11.30
C GLN A 603 -4.57 -5.60 9.89
N PRO A 604 -3.27 -5.92 9.72
CA PRO A 604 -2.69 -6.24 8.40
C PRO A 604 -3.31 -7.45 7.68
N PHE A 605 -3.96 -8.35 8.41
CA PHE A 605 -4.68 -9.51 7.87
C PHE A 605 -6.18 -9.26 7.64
N GLU A 606 -6.68 -8.06 7.97
CA GLU A 606 -8.06 -7.65 7.72
C GLU A 606 -8.17 -6.82 6.43
N SER A 607 -9.29 -7.00 5.73
CA SER A 607 -9.80 -6.13 4.65
C SER A 607 -10.94 -5.28 5.21
N LEU A 608 -11.17 -4.10 4.63
CA LEU A 608 -12.20 -3.17 5.10
C LEU A 608 -13.49 -3.29 4.26
N HIS A 609 -14.64 -3.42 4.90
CA HIS A 609 -15.96 -3.36 4.28
C HIS A 609 -16.69 -2.09 4.73
N ILE A 610 -16.70 -1.06 3.89
CA ILE A 610 -17.50 0.15 4.12
C ILE A 610 -18.91 -0.13 3.60
N ASN A 611 -19.91 -0.16 4.48
CA ASN A 611 -21.31 -0.38 4.10
C ASN A 611 -22.10 0.92 4.27
N ILE A 612 -22.62 1.47 3.16
CA ILE A 612 -23.37 2.72 3.13
C ILE A 612 -24.86 2.39 2.95
N ILE A 613 -25.62 2.40 4.05
CA ILE A 613 -27.05 2.03 4.05
C ILE A 613 -27.92 3.21 3.60
N SER A 614 -27.68 4.37 4.21
CA SER A 614 -28.44 5.60 3.98
C SER A 614 -27.60 6.81 4.37
N ALA A 615 -27.86 7.92 3.71
CA ALA A 615 -27.11 9.16 3.86
C ALA A 615 -28.00 10.36 3.52
N TYR A 616 -28.09 11.32 4.44
CA TYR A 616 -28.61 12.66 4.16
C TYR A 616 -27.50 13.71 3.97
N ASN A 617 -26.28 13.43 4.43
CA ASN A 617 -25.15 14.35 4.41
C ASN A 617 -24.07 13.90 3.40
N PHE A 618 -24.44 13.92 2.12
CA PHE A 618 -23.56 13.44 1.03
C PHE A 618 -22.22 14.17 0.97
N ASN A 619 -22.20 15.48 1.26
CA ASN A 619 -20.97 16.29 1.26
C ASN A 619 -19.94 15.74 2.25
N GLU A 620 -20.31 15.53 3.51
CA GLU A 620 -19.39 15.07 4.55
C GLU A 620 -18.94 13.61 4.32
N ILE A 621 -19.81 12.75 3.79
CA ILE A 621 -19.45 11.36 3.43
C ILE A 621 -18.51 11.35 2.22
N ASN A 622 -18.75 12.18 1.20
CA ASN A 622 -17.90 12.30 0.02
C ASN A 622 -16.51 12.86 0.37
N MET A 623 -16.42 13.83 1.28
CA MET A 623 -15.14 14.32 1.83
C MET A 623 -14.43 13.27 2.69
N PHE A 624 -15.14 12.56 3.58
CA PHE A 624 -14.57 11.47 4.37
C PHE A 624 -13.99 10.35 3.50
N LEU A 625 -14.72 9.95 2.45
CA LEU A 625 -14.22 8.98 1.48
C LEU A 625 -13.04 9.56 0.68
N PHE A 626 -13.05 10.85 0.31
CA PHE A 626 -11.91 11.48 -0.35
C PHE A 626 -10.63 11.39 0.49
N GLU A 627 -10.67 11.85 1.74
CA GLU A 627 -9.50 11.81 2.63
C GLU A 627 -9.05 10.37 2.92
N LEU A 628 -9.99 9.48 3.26
CA LEU A 628 -9.69 8.09 3.62
C LEU A 628 -9.10 7.30 2.44
N LEU A 629 -9.63 7.46 1.22
CA LEU A 629 -9.23 6.69 0.06
C LEU A 629 -8.04 7.32 -0.69
N THR A 630 -7.95 8.64 -0.74
CA THR A 630 -6.91 9.36 -1.51
C THR A 630 -5.68 9.64 -0.65
N LEU A 631 -5.88 10.26 0.52
CA LEU A 631 -4.78 10.65 1.42
C LEU A 631 -4.34 9.50 2.33
N LYS A 632 -5.11 8.40 2.39
CA LYS A 632 -4.97 7.27 3.34
C LYS A 632 -4.95 7.73 4.80
N PHE A 633 -5.48 8.90 5.09
CA PHE A 633 -5.38 9.60 6.37
C PHE A 633 -6.63 10.44 6.55
N VAL A 634 -7.20 10.42 7.75
CA VAL A 634 -8.35 11.24 8.15
C VAL A 634 -8.09 11.84 9.53
N SER A 635 -8.43 13.11 9.70
CA SER A 635 -8.27 13.81 10.98
C SER A 635 -9.41 14.78 11.26
N CYS A 636 -9.93 14.76 12.49
CA CYS A 636 -10.90 15.73 12.99
C CYS A 636 -10.58 16.04 14.46
N LYS A 637 -10.14 17.27 14.74
CA LYS A 637 -9.72 17.73 16.07
C LYS A 637 -8.63 16.84 16.68
N VAL A 638 -9.00 15.99 17.65
CA VAL A 638 -8.11 15.06 18.36
C VAL A 638 -8.20 13.62 17.84
N ASP A 639 -9.16 13.32 16.98
CA ASP A 639 -9.33 12.00 16.38
C ASP A 639 -8.55 11.95 15.06
N ILE A 640 -7.56 11.07 15.00
CA ILE A 640 -6.70 10.83 13.83
C ILE A 640 -6.71 9.32 13.54
N ALA A 641 -6.80 8.95 12.27
CA ALA A 641 -6.68 7.57 11.81
C ALA A 641 -6.09 7.49 10.40
N SER A 642 -5.38 6.39 10.12
CA SER A 642 -4.83 6.08 8.80
C SER A 642 -5.39 4.76 8.26
N LEU A 643 -5.47 4.66 6.93
CA LEU A 643 -5.87 3.45 6.23
C LEU A 643 -4.60 2.68 5.81
N PRO A 644 -4.31 1.49 6.38
CA PRO A 644 -3.21 0.66 5.90
C PRO A 644 -3.47 0.17 4.47
N ASN A 645 -2.40 -0.18 3.74
CA ASN A 645 -2.53 -0.75 2.39
C ASN A 645 -3.17 -2.15 2.45
N THR A 646 -4.47 -2.22 2.20
CA THR A 646 -5.29 -3.44 2.30
C THR A 646 -6.50 -3.33 1.36
N PRO A 647 -7.12 -4.46 0.94
CA PRO A 647 -8.34 -4.42 0.14
C PRO A 647 -9.48 -3.68 0.86
N VAL A 648 -10.17 -2.79 0.13
CA VAL A 648 -11.34 -2.06 0.62
C VAL A 648 -12.52 -2.32 -0.30
N PHE A 649 -13.66 -2.68 0.29
CA PHE A 649 -14.91 -2.93 -0.41
C PHE A 649 -15.96 -1.92 0.05
N ILE A 650 -16.51 -1.12 -0.85
CA ILE A 650 -17.53 -0.10 -0.56
C ILE A 650 -18.87 -0.59 -1.08
N GLU A 651 -19.68 -1.16 -0.18
CA GLU A 651 -21.06 -1.55 -0.46
C GLU A 651 -21.99 -0.34 -0.38
N ILE A 652 -22.80 -0.14 -1.42
CA ILE A 652 -23.80 0.95 -1.47
C ILE A 652 -25.20 0.35 -1.58
N ALA A 653 -26.10 0.79 -0.70
CA ALA A 653 -27.48 0.32 -0.70
C ALA A 653 -28.23 0.67 -2.00
N SER A 654 -28.97 -0.32 -2.52
CA SER A 654 -29.79 -0.17 -3.71
C SER A 654 -30.98 0.74 -3.40
N THR A 655 -30.97 1.95 -3.95
CA THR A 655 -32.04 2.95 -3.80
C THR A 655 -32.75 3.16 -5.14
N ILE A 656 -33.97 3.70 -5.11
CA ILE A 656 -34.75 4.00 -6.32
C ILE A 656 -33.92 4.89 -7.25
N LEU A 657 -33.83 4.50 -8.53
CA LEU A 657 -32.99 5.16 -9.57
C LEU A 657 -31.51 5.33 -9.17
N GLN A 658 -31.00 4.44 -8.32
CA GLN A 658 -29.63 4.46 -7.78
C GLN A 658 -29.23 5.82 -7.16
N LYS A 659 -30.19 6.58 -6.62
CA LYS A 659 -29.97 7.94 -6.06
C LYS A 659 -28.75 8.01 -5.12
N LEU A 660 -28.61 7.09 -4.17
CA LEU A 660 -27.49 7.07 -3.22
C LEU A 660 -26.12 6.91 -3.89
N LEU A 661 -26.03 6.08 -4.94
CA LEU A 661 -24.81 5.88 -5.73
C LEU A 661 -24.46 7.15 -6.51
N ASN A 662 -25.48 7.76 -7.14
CA ASN A 662 -25.31 8.96 -7.97
C ASN A 662 -25.03 10.23 -7.13
N SER A 663 -25.44 10.28 -5.87
CA SER A 663 -25.15 11.36 -4.92
C SER A 663 -23.76 11.31 -4.29
N LEU A 664 -22.93 10.30 -4.57
CA LEU A 664 -21.57 10.17 -4.02
C LEU A 664 -20.53 10.08 -5.16
N PRO A 665 -20.11 11.22 -5.76
CA PRO A 665 -19.31 11.21 -6.98
C PRO A 665 -18.00 10.42 -6.90
N ILE A 666 -17.33 10.36 -5.76
CA ILE A 666 -16.11 9.56 -5.59
C ILE A 666 -16.32 8.07 -5.91
N THR A 667 -17.50 7.53 -5.57
CA THR A 667 -17.88 6.14 -5.87
C THR A 667 -18.11 5.92 -7.37
N GLY A 668 -18.30 7.00 -8.13
CA GLY A 668 -18.36 7.02 -9.59
C GLY A 668 -17.02 6.80 -10.29
N TYR A 669 -15.90 7.07 -9.61
CA TYR A 669 -14.54 7.01 -10.18
C TYR A 669 -13.78 5.72 -9.81
N LEU A 670 -14.23 4.98 -8.79
CA LEU A 670 -13.65 3.71 -8.37
C LEU A 670 -13.98 2.57 -9.35
N VAL A 671 -13.22 1.47 -9.26
CA VAL A 671 -13.57 0.20 -9.91
C VAL A 671 -14.94 -0.27 -9.39
N LYS A 672 -15.88 -0.52 -10.32
CA LYS A 672 -17.25 -0.89 -9.98
C LYS A 672 -17.53 -2.35 -10.26
N GLU A 673 -18.03 -3.05 -9.25
CA GLU A 673 -18.76 -4.30 -9.40
C GLU A 673 -20.28 -3.98 -9.32
N HIS A 674 -21.03 -4.35 -10.35
CA HIS A 674 -22.48 -4.15 -10.39
C HIS A 674 -23.19 -5.50 -10.51
N LEU A 675 -23.89 -5.90 -9.45
CA LEU A 675 -24.60 -7.18 -9.39
C LEU A 675 -26.04 -7.01 -9.88
N SER A 676 -26.40 -7.77 -10.90
CA SER A 676 -27.77 -7.93 -11.37
C SER A 676 -28.36 -9.26 -10.87
N TRP A 677 -29.67 -9.46 -11.04
CA TRP A 677 -30.32 -10.70 -10.63
C TRP A 677 -29.91 -11.89 -11.51
N ASN A 678 -29.39 -12.94 -10.87
CA ASN A 678 -29.15 -14.22 -11.53
C ASN A 678 -29.28 -15.39 -10.53
N ILE A 679 -30.23 -16.29 -10.75
CA ILE A 679 -30.44 -17.48 -9.91
C ILE A 679 -29.21 -18.41 -9.87
N ARG A 680 -28.34 -18.36 -10.90
CA ARG A 680 -27.07 -19.13 -10.92
C ARG A 680 -26.08 -18.70 -9.83
N ASN A 681 -26.24 -17.50 -9.27
CA ASN A 681 -25.42 -16.98 -8.19
C ASN A 681 -25.97 -17.38 -6.79
N LEU A 682 -27.09 -18.10 -6.70
CA LEU A 682 -27.57 -18.65 -5.44
C LEU A 682 -26.59 -19.73 -4.94
N ASN A 683 -25.97 -19.47 -3.79
CA ASN A 683 -25.12 -20.44 -3.11
C ASN A 683 -25.98 -21.57 -2.51
N VAL A 684 -25.64 -22.82 -2.80
CA VAL A 684 -26.39 -24.01 -2.36
C VAL A 684 -25.44 -24.90 -1.56
N SER A 685 -25.74 -25.08 -0.27
CA SER A 685 -24.95 -25.96 0.60
C SER A 685 -25.02 -27.42 0.14
N SER A 686 -23.90 -28.14 0.32
CA SER A 686 -23.81 -29.59 0.19
C SER A 686 -24.38 -30.34 1.41
N GLU A 687 -24.71 -29.63 2.49
CA GLU A 687 -25.34 -30.24 3.66
C GLU A 687 -26.80 -30.62 3.35
N ILE A 688 -27.11 -31.90 3.50
CA ILE A 688 -28.42 -32.48 3.15
C ILE A 688 -29.55 -31.89 4.00
N CYS A 689 -29.26 -31.52 5.25
CA CYS A 689 -30.19 -30.86 6.16
C CYS A 689 -30.24 -29.32 5.99
N SER A 690 -29.55 -28.75 5.00
CA SER A 690 -29.68 -27.31 4.72
C SER A 690 -31.08 -26.99 4.18
N PRO A 691 -31.64 -25.80 4.49
CA PRO A 691 -33.00 -25.43 4.05
C PRO A 691 -33.22 -25.60 2.54
N ILE A 692 -32.24 -25.21 1.71
CA ILE A 692 -32.29 -25.38 0.25
C ILE A 692 -32.37 -26.86 -0.14
N GLN A 693 -31.55 -27.73 0.45
CA GLN A 693 -31.55 -29.16 0.13
C GLN A 693 -32.85 -29.84 0.57
N ILE A 694 -33.38 -29.52 1.75
CA ILE A 694 -34.68 -30.04 2.22
C ILE A 694 -35.78 -29.68 1.22
N VAL A 695 -35.91 -28.39 0.89
CA VAL A 695 -36.90 -27.89 -0.07
C VAL A 695 -36.74 -28.56 -1.43
N CYS A 696 -35.52 -28.58 -1.99
CA CYS A 696 -35.30 -29.11 -3.33
C CYS A 696 -35.55 -30.61 -3.44
N ASN A 697 -35.32 -31.41 -2.38
CA ASN A 697 -35.67 -32.84 -2.39
C ASN A 697 -37.18 -33.06 -2.44
N TYR A 698 -37.97 -32.28 -1.69
CA TYR A 698 -39.43 -32.33 -1.78
C TYR A 698 -39.96 -31.78 -3.12
N LEU A 699 -39.40 -30.69 -3.64
CA LEU A 699 -39.78 -30.17 -4.97
C LEU A 699 -39.46 -31.17 -6.08
N TYR A 700 -38.32 -31.85 -6.01
CA TYR A 700 -37.94 -32.89 -6.97
C TYR A 700 -38.89 -34.09 -6.93
N ALA A 701 -39.20 -34.62 -5.74
CA ALA A 701 -40.16 -35.72 -5.59
C ALA A 701 -41.59 -35.33 -6.00
N TYR A 702 -41.98 -34.06 -5.79
CA TYR A 702 -43.25 -33.50 -6.27
C TYR A 702 -43.29 -33.46 -7.81
N ASP A 703 -42.20 -33.01 -8.45
CA ASP A 703 -42.04 -33.04 -9.91
C ASP A 703 -42.08 -34.46 -10.50
N LYS A 704 -41.68 -35.47 -9.71
CA LYS A 704 -41.76 -36.90 -10.06
C LYS A 704 -43.09 -37.56 -9.71
N GLN A 705 -44.01 -36.86 -9.03
CA GLN A 705 -45.27 -37.43 -8.51
C GLN A 705 -45.03 -38.57 -7.49
N GLU A 706 -43.88 -38.55 -6.81
CA GLU A 706 -43.47 -39.60 -5.86
C GLU A 706 -43.90 -39.32 -4.40
N ILE A 707 -44.44 -38.12 -4.11
CA ILE A 707 -44.74 -37.64 -2.75
C ILE A 707 -45.66 -38.56 -1.93
N ASP A 708 -46.69 -39.15 -2.54
CA ASP A 708 -47.60 -40.11 -1.89
C ASP A 708 -47.07 -41.58 -1.94
N VAL A 709 -45.93 -41.81 -2.59
CA VAL A 709 -45.31 -43.13 -2.80
C VAL A 709 -44.10 -43.37 -1.91
N ILE A 710 -43.27 -42.34 -1.67
CA ILE A 710 -42.04 -42.43 -0.87
C ILE A 710 -42.05 -41.47 0.32
N ASP A 711 -41.45 -41.90 1.43
CA ASP A 711 -41.16 -41.03 2.57
C ASP A 711 -39.78 -40.40 2.45
N ILE A 712 -39.74 -39.07 2.44
CA ILE A 712 -38.52 -38.27 2.31
C ILE A 712 -37.92 -38.07 3.71
N VAL A 713 -37.09 -39.02 4.12
CA VAL A 713 -36.47 -39.06 5.45
C VAL A 713 -35.24 -38.13 5.50
N LEU A 714 -35.29 -37.14 6.38
CA LEU A 714 -34.19 -36.17 6.58
C LEU A 714 -33.14 -36.64 7.62
N HIS A 715 -33.50 -37.54 8.53
CA HIS A 715 -32.64 -37.95 9.65
C HIS A 715 -32.64 -39.47 9.88
N GLY A 716 -31.51 -40.02 10.38
CA GLY A 716 -31.37 -41.45 10.70
C GLY A 716 -30.79 -42.32 9.57
N LYS A 717 -30.76 -43.64 9.78
CA LYS A 717 -30.04 -44.59 8.89
C LYS A 717 -30.59 -44.68 7.45
N CYS A 718 -31.86 -44.31 7.27
CA CYS A 718 -32.55 -44.29 5.98
C CYS A 718 -32.65 -42.89 5.37
N SER A 719 -31.91 -41.90 5.89
CA SER A 719 -31.95 -40.55 5.34
C SER A 719 -31.41 -40.48 3.91
N ILE A 720 -31.75 -39.39 3.21
CA ILE A 720 -31.05 -39.00 1.98
C ILE A 720 -29.53 -39.05 2.21
N LYS A 721 -28.79 -39.67 1.26
CA LYS A 721 -27.33 -39.90 1.37
C LYS A 721 -26.49 -39.06 0.42
N LYS A 722 -27.12 -38.37 -0.53
CA LYS A 722 -26.45 -37.48 -1.49
C LYS A 722 -27.27 -36.20 -1.63
N PRO A 723 -26.66 -35.01 -1.53
CA PRO A 723 -27.35 -33.76 -1.84
C PRO A 723 -27.70 -33.70 -3.33
N LEU A 724 -28.75 -32.95 -3.67
CA LEU A 724 -29.07 -32.64 -5.06
C LEU A 724 -28.01 -31.70 -5.66
N PRO A 725 -27.69 -31.85 -6.96
CA PRO A 725 -26.75 -30.96 -7.64
C PRO A 725 -27.19 -29.49 -7.59
N VAL A 726 -26.25 -28.58 -7.32
CA VAL A 726 -26.48 -27.12 -7.22
C VAL A 726 -27.35 -26.59 -8.36
N LYS A 727 -27.04 -26.98 -9.60
CA LYS A 727 -27.80 -26.56 -10.80
C LYS A 727 -29.28 -26.98 -10.73
N MET A 728 -29.58 -28.20 -10.27
CA MET A 728 -30.95 -28.69 -10.13
C MET A 728 -31.69 -27.95 -9.01
N CYS A 729 -31.04 -27.66 -7.89
CA CYS A 729 -31.64 -26.86 -6.81
C CYS A 729 -32.01 -25.45 -7.30
N GLN A 730 -31.11 -24.80 -8.06
CA GLN A 730 -31.37 -23.51 -8.69
C GLN A 730 -32.52 -23.57 -9.70
N ASP A 731 -32.59 -24.61 -10.53
CA ASP A 731 -33.65 -24.80 -11.53
C ASP A 731 -35.02 -25.06 -10.87
N LEU A 732 -35.06 -25.84 -9.78
CA LEU A 732 -36.28 -26.10 -8.98
C LEU A 732 -36.77 -24.82 -8.27
N ILE A 733 -35.87 -24.05 -7.65
CA ILE A 733 -36.25 -22.77 -7.02
C ILE A 733 -36.72 -21.77 -8.08
N ALA A 734 -36.06 -21.71 -9.24
CA ALA A 734 -36.49 -20.88 -10.36
C ALA A 734 -37.94 -21.19 -10.77
N LYS A 735 -38.23 -22.47 -10.98
CA LYS A 735 -39.56 -22.98 -11.32
C LYS A 735 -40.59 -22.63 -10.24
N TYR A 736 -40.44 -23.15 -9.03
CA TYR A 736 -41.50 -23.06 -8.03
C TYR A 736 -41.70 -21.64 -7.48
N PHE A 737 -40.65 -20.83 -7.34
CA PHE A 737 -40.77 -19.50 -6.77
C PHE A 737 -41.10 -18.41 -7.80
N PHE A 738 -40.47 -18.42 -8.99
CA PHE A 738 -40.60 -17.32 -9.97
C PHE A 738 -41.59 -17.59 -11.11
N GLU A 739 -41.96 -18.84 -11.39
CA GLU A 739 -42.97 -19.14 -12.42
C GLU A 739 -44.34 -18.59 -11.95
N GLY A 740 -44.95 -17.71 -12.75
CA GLY A 740 -46.29 -17.17 -12.54
C GLY A 740 -46.47 -15.85 -11.78
N ASN A 741 -45.41 -15.14 -11.35
CA ASN A 741 -45.50 -13.76 -10.81
C ASN A 741 -44.20 -12.97 -11.08
N THR A 742 -44.25 -11.98 -11.98
CA THR A 742 -44.23 -10.52 -11.75
C THR A 742 -42.87 -9.90 -11.39
N ASP A 743 -42.62 -8.71 -11.93
CA ASP A 743 -41.37 -7.97 -11.74
C ASP A 743 -41.16 -7.55 -10.27
N GLY A 744 -39.90 -7.52 -9.82
CA GLY A 744 -39.53 -7.03 -8.48
C GLY A 744 -39.30 -8.09 -7.39
N VAL A 745 -39.66 -9.37 -7.59
CA VAL A 745 -39.32 -10.48 -6.65
C VAL A 745 -37.86 -10.94 -6.74
N SER A 746 -37.10 -10.39 -7.69
CA SER A 746 -35.74 -10.79 -8.11
C SER A 746 -34.65 -10.45 -7.08
N SER A 747 -34.70 -11.12 -5.92
CA SER A 747 -33.82 -10.92 -4.76
C SER A 747 -33.64 -12.21 -3.96
N PHE A 748 -32.40 -12.49 -3.52
CA PHE A 748 -32.10 -13.68 -2.70
C PHE A 748 -32.76 -13.61 -1.33
N ARG A 749 -33.12 -12.42 -0.85
CA ARG A 749 -33.90 -12.25 0.39
C ARG A 749 -35.26 -12.94 0.32
N PHE A 750 -35.95 -12.87 -0.82
CA PHE A 750 -37.27 -13.51 -0.97
C PHE A 750 -37.13 -15.02 -1.17
N VAL A 751 -36.09 -15.47 -1.88
CA VAL A 751 -35.73 -16.90 -1.96
C VAL A 751 -35.42 -17.46 -0.57
N ASP A 752 -34.63 -16.77 0.25
CA ASP A 752 -34.29 -17.18 1.61
C ASP A 752 -35.53 -17.28 2.52
N ILE A 753 -36.45 -16.30 2.44
CA ILE A 753 -37.73 -16.38 3.16
C ILE A 753 -38.56 -17.58 2.69
N PHE A 754 -38.73 -17.76 1.37
CA PHE A 754 -39.47 -18.88 0.79
C PHE A 754 -38.90 -20.24 1.23
N VAL A 755 -37.58 -20.39 1.10
CA VAL A 755 -36.87 -21.63 1.43
C VAL A 755 -36.91 -21.92 2.92
N ASN A 756 -36.64 -20.94 3.80
CA ASN A 756 -36.59 -21.20 5.24
C ASN A 756 -37.97 -21.53 5.83
N VAL A 757 -39.04 -20.84 5.37
CA VAL A 757 -40.42 -21.14 5.79
C VAL A 757 -40.82 -22.54 5.32
N LEU A 758 -40.56 -22.87 4.05
CA LEU A 758 -40.92 -24.18 3.50
C LEU A 758 -40.09 -25.31 4.13
N ALA A 759 -38.79 -25.11 4.36
CA ALA A 759 -37.91 -26.11 4.97
C ALA A 759 -38.33 -26.48 6.39
N ASP A 760 -38.72 -25.51 7.23
CA ASP A 760 -39.24 -25.77 8.58
C ASP A 760 -40.51 -26.63 8.54
N GLN A 761 -41.45 -26.31 7.65
CA GLN A 761 -42.70 -27.07 7.52
C GLN A 761 -42.50 -28.48 6.95
N LEU A 762 -41.62 -28.64 5.96
CA LEU A 762 -41.26 -29.94 5.40
C LEU A 762 -40.45 -30.81 6.37
N SER A 763 -39.64 -30.20 7.25
CA SER A 763 -38.93 -30.91 8.31
C SER A 763 -39.91 -31.51 9.33
N ARG A 764 -40.98 -30.78 9.65
CA ARG A 764 -42.08 -31.27 10.51
C ARG A 764 -42.87 -32.38 9.83
N LEU A 765 -43.20 -32.23 8.55
CA LEU A 765 -43.82 -33.29 7.73
C LEU A 765 -42.99 -34.58 7.73
N SER A 766 -41.66 -34.49 7.51
CA SER A 766 -40.74 -35.63 7.59
C SER A 766 -40.66 -36.28 8.98
N SER A 767 -41.04 -35.55 10.04
CA SER A 767 -40.93 -36.00 11.43
C SER A 767 -42.24 -36.53 12.01
N SER A 768 -43.37 -36.32 11.31
CA SER A 768 -44.67 -36.82 11.74
C SER A 768 -44.78 -38.33 11.52
N ALA A 769 -45.18 -39.04 12.56
CA ALA A 769 -45.57 -40.44 12.46
C ALA A 769 -46.93 -40.59 11.75
N TYR A 770 -47.84 -39.62 11.90
CA TYR A 770 -49.18 -39.67 11.31
C TYR A 770 -49.16 -39.62 9.77
N PHE A 771 -48.35 -38.73 9.19
CA PHE A 771 -48.38 -38.48 7.74
C PHE A 771 -47.53 -39.42 6.88
N THR A 772 -46.93 -40.49 7.43
CA THR A 772 -46.13 -41.45 6.64
C THR A 772 -46.98 -42.18 5.59
N VAL A 773 -46.34 -42.62 4.51
CA VAL A 773 -47.03 -43.29 3.40
C VAL A 773 -47.71 -44.59 3.86
N GLU A 774 -47.09 -45.32 4.80
CA GLU A 774 -47.67 -46.55 5.36
C GLU A 774 -48.90 -46.26 6.22
N ASN A 775 -48.83 -45.29 7.14
CA ASN A 775 -49.94 -45.00 8.05
C ASN A 775 -51.15 -44.38 7.32
N LEU A 776 -50.93 -43.53 6.31
CA LEU A 776 -52.03 -42.99 5.51
C LEU A 776 -52.76 -44.09 4.71
N LYS A 777 -52.04 -45.07 4.16
CA LYS A 777 -52.63 -46.25 3.48
C LYS A 777 -53.42 -47.16 4.42
N LEU A 778 -53.06 -47.20 5.71
CA LEU A 778 -53.80 -47.95 6.73
C LEU A 778 -55.05 -47.20 7.20
N MET A 779 -55.03 -45.87 7.21
CA MET A 779 -56.15 -45.04 7.68
C MET A 779 -57.19 -44.73 6.61
N ILE A 780 -56.78 -44.59 5.34
CA ILE A 780 -57.67 -44.23 4.23
C ILE A 780 -57.64 -45.33 3.17
N LYS A 781 -58.82 -45.87 2.83
CA LYS A 781 -58.97 -47.10 2.03
C LYS A 781 -58.78 -46.92 0.52
N ASP A 782 -58.73 -45.68 0.05
CA ASP A 782 -58.56 -45.32 -1.36
C ASP A 782 -57.18 -44.66 -1.59
N GLU A 783 -56.71 -44.63 -2.84
CA GLU A 783 -55.50 -43.87 -3.19
C GLU A 783 -55.72 -42.38 -2.91
N THR A 784 -54.96 -41.81 -1.97
CA THR A 784 -55.09 -40.40 -1.58
C THR A 784 -53.90 -39.59 -2.05
N LEU A 785 -54.20 -38.48 -2.74
CA LEU A 785 -53.24 -37.42 -3.10
C LEU A 785 -53.02 -36.44 -1.93
N LEU A 786 -53.10 -36.93 -0.68
CA LEU A 786 -53.18 -36.08 0.51
C LEU A 786 -51.85 -35.41 0.82
N ARG A 787 -50.72 -36.13 0.70
CA ARG A 787 -49.39 -35.52 0.91
C ARG A 787 -49.06 -34.59 -0.26
N THR A 788 -49.42 -34.95 -1.49
CA THR A 788 -49.27 -34.05 -2.65
C THR A 788 -50.06 -32.75 -2.47
N THR A 789 -51.30 -32.82 -1.99
CA THR A 789 -52.14 -31.64 -1.72
C THR A 789 -51.58 -30.79 -0.58
N LEU A 790 -51.11 -31.43 0.50
CA LEU A 790 -50.48 -30.76 1.62
C LEU A 790 -49.17 -30.06 1.21
N VAL A 791 -48.25 -30.75 0.54
CA VAL A 791 -46.99 -30.20 0.05
C VAL A 791 -47.23 -29.04 -0.91
N LYS A 792 -48.20 -29.17 -1.84
CA LYS A 792 -48.62 -28.05 -2.69
C LYS A 792 -49.07 -26.84 -1.88
N THR A 793 -49.93 -27.06 -0.88
CA THR A 793 -50.45 -25.98 -0.03
C THR A 793 -49.33 -25.30 0.77
N LEU A 794 -48.35 -26.07 1.27
CA LEU A 794 -47.17 -25.51 1.96
C LEU A 794 -46.28 -24.69 1.01
N ILE A 795 -46.10 -25.13 -0.24
CA ILE A 795 -45.38 -24.37 -1.28
C ILE A 795 -46.10 -23.04 -1.55
N ASP A 796 -47.42 -23.09 -1.78
CA ASP A 796 -48.24 -21.92 -2.07
C ASP A 796 -48.23 -20.91 -0.90
N VAL A 797 -48.40 -21.38 0.34
CA VAL A 797 -48.30 -20.57 1.57
C VAL A 797 -46.91 -19.94 1.72
N SER A 798 -45.83 -20.70 1.46
CA SER A 798 -44.46 -20.18 1.59
C SER A 798 -44.13 -19.15 0.52
N LYS A 799 -44.60 -19.37 -0.72
CA LYS A 799 -44.48 -18.43 -1.84
C LYS A 799 -45.26 -17.15 -1.56
N GLU A 800 -46.47 -17.27 -1.03
CA GLU A 800 -47.29 -16.14 -0.60
C GLU A 800 -46.63 -15.34 0.54
N PHE A 801 -46.09 -16.03 1.56
CA PHE A 801 -45.41 -15.39 2.69
C PHE A 801 -44.19 -14.56 2.26
N ALA A 802 -43.40 -15.06 1.31
CA ALA A 802 -42.26 -14.34 0.74
C ALA A 802 -42.70 -13.15 -0.14
N THR A 803 -43.73 -13.33 -0.98
CA THR A 803 -44.13 -12.35 -2.01
C THR A 803 -45.07 -11.24 -1.50
N ARG A 804 -45.87 -11.47 -0.45
CA ARG A 804 -46.84 -10.47 0.08
C ARG A 804 -46.22 -9.12 0.46
N SER A 805 -44.94 -9.11 0.82
CA SER A 805 -44.17 -7.89 1.16
C SER A 805 -43.83 -6.98 -0.05
N LEU A 806 -44.15 -7.40 -1.27
CA LEU A 806 -43.94 -6.63 -2.52
C LEU A 806 -45.23 -6.04 -3.09
N LYS A 807 -46.37 -6.73 -2.94
CA LYS A 807 -47.69 -6.18 -3.34
C LYS A 807 -48.03 -4.87 -2.62
N THR A 808 -47.49 -4.71 -1.41
CA THR A 808 -47.50 -3.47 -0.63
C THR A 808 -46.75 -2.31 -1.29
N LYS A 809 -45.83 -2.59 -2.20
CA LYS A 809 -44.89 -1.64 -2.81
C LYS A 809 -45.33 -1.23 -4.22
N GLU A 810 -45.96 -2.13 -4.97
CA GLU A 810 -46.56 -1.83 -6.27
C GLU A 810 -47.75 -0.87 -6.12
N ALA A 811 -48.64 -1.11 -5.13
CA ALA A 811 -49.73 -0.19 -4.80
C ALA A 811 -49.27 1.21 -4.32
N GLN A 812 -48.01 1.32 -3.85
CA GLN A 812 -47.38 2.61 -3.49
C GLN A 812 -46.77 3.34 -4.69
N LEU A 813 -46.54 2.67 -5.82
CA LEU A 813 -45.96 3.26 -7.03
C LEU A 813 -47.03 3.92 -7.92
N GLU A 814 -48.24 3.36 -7.97
CA GLU A 814 -49.36 3.94 -8.74
C GLU A 814 -49.92 5.24 -8.14
N SER A 815 -49.56 5.57 -6.90
CA SER A 815 -50.15 6.69 -6.13
C SER A 815 -49.23 7.91 -5.94
N THR A 816 -48.05 7.96 -6.57
CA THR A 816 -47.09 9.06 -6.38
C THR A 816 -47.00 10.06 -7.54
N SER A 817 -48.06 10.86 -7.71
CA SER A 817 -47.91 12.25 -8.15
C SER A 817 -47.90 13.17 -6.93
N ASP A 818 -46.75 13.80 -6.69
CA ASP A 818 -46.48 14.90 -5.75
C ASP A 818 -46.60 14.71 -4.23
N TYR A 819 -45.49 15.07 -3.59
CA TYR A 819 -45.33 15.64 -2.25
C TYR A 819 -45.61 14.81 -0.98
N TYR A 820 -44.84 15.12 0.06
CA TYR A 820 -44.85 14.53 1.39
C TYR A 820 -46.23 14.54 2.09
N LYS A 821 -47.11 13.55 1.81
CA LYS A 821 -48.16 13.10 2.76
C LYS A 821 -48.95 11.81 2.42
N ALA A 822 -48.48 10.96 1.51
CA ALA A 822 -49.08 9.63 1.34
C ALA A 822 -48.88 8.79 2.61
N LYS A 823 -50.00 8.45 3.26
CA LYS A 823 -50.08 7.64 4.47
C LYS A 823 -49.51 6.24 4.17
N PHE A 824 -48.65 5.70 5.02
CA PHE A 824 -48.06 4.36 4.85
C PHE A 824 -49.12 3.26 4.99
N GLU A 825 -49.89 3.00 3.93
CA GLU A 825 -50.80 1.86 3.88
C GLU A 825 -50.00 0.60 3.48
N ILE A 826 -49.45 -0.01 4.53
CA ILE A 826 -49.06 -1.41 4.50
C ILE A 826 -50.37 -2.21 4.35
N ILE A 827 -50.52 -2.98 3.27
CA ILE A 827 -51.54 -4.03 3.16
C ILE A 827 -51.28 -5.01 4.31
N GLN A 828 -52.05 -4.85 5.38
CA GLN A 828 -51.96 -5.67 6.57
C GLN A 828 -52.53 -7.07 6.27
N TRP A 829 -52.20 -8.06 7.11
CA TRP A 829 -52.64 -9.45 6.92
C TRP A 829 -54.17 -9.62 6.92
N ASP A 830 -54.89 -8.62 7.41
CA ASP A 830 -56.33 -8.59 7.59
C ASP A 830 -57.15 -8.17 6.35
N VAL A 831 -56.51 -7.57 5.32
CA VAL A 831 -57.13 -7.13 4.06
C VAL A 831 -57.00 -8.11 2.88
N SER A 832 -56.68 -9.39 3.14
CA SER A 832 -56.75 -10.44 2.11
C SER A 832 -57.24 -11.79 2.63
N ASN A 833 -57.92 -12.55 1.78
CA ASN A 833 -58.18 -13.97 2.01
C ASN A 833 -56.85 -14.71 2.17
N HIS A 834 -56.78 -15.67 3.09
CA HIS A 834 -55.63 -16.55 3.23
C HIS A 834 -56.03 -17.88 3.83
N LEU A 835 -55.48 -18.96 3.27
CA LEU A 835 -55.48 -20.30 3.85
C LEU A 835 -54.05 -20.58 4.32
N LEU A 836 -53.79 -20.42 5.61
CA LEU A 836 -52.53 -20.81 6.22
C LEU A 836 -52.64 -22.24 6.74
N VAL A 837 -51.80 -23.12 6.23
CA VAL A 837 -51.65 -24.49 6.72
C VAL A 837 -50.25 -24.62 7.31
N CYS A 838 -50.17 -25.02 8.58
CA CYS A 838 -48.88 -25.19 9.26
C CYS A 838 -48.87 -26.33 10.27
N PHE A 839 -47.70 -26.93 10.47
CA PHE A 839 -47.45 -27.94 11.50
C PHE A 839 -47.20 -27.29 12.85
N MET A 840 -47.90 -27.77 13.89
CA MET A 840 -47.80 -27.20 15.24
C MET A 840 -46.43 -27.45 15.86
N THR A 841 -45.76 -26.38 16.32
CA THR A 841 -44.39 -26.46 16.86
C THR A 841 -44.25 -27.36 18.10
N GLN A 842 -45.34 -27.57 18.84
CA GLN A 842 -45.38 -28.44 20.03
C GLN A 842 -45.89 -29.87 19.72
N ASN A 843 -46.44 -30.11 18.53
CA ASN A 843 -46.95 -31.43 18.13
C ASN A 843 -46.85 -31.59 16.60
N PRO A 844 -45.78 -32.24 16.08
CA PRO A 844 -45.59 -32.42 14.64
C PRO A 844 -46.62 -33.36 14.00
N ASP A 845 -47.39 -34.13 14.79
CA ASP A 845 -48.50 -34.95 14.29
C ASP A 845 -49.83 -34.17 14.17
N SER A 846 -49.80 -32.84 14.34
CA SER A 846 -50.98 -31.98 14.24
C SER A 846 -50.76 -30.80 13.29
N ILE A 847 -51.67 -30.69 12.32
CA ILE A 847 -51.76 -29.54 11.40
C ILE A 847 -52.78 -28.55 11.95
N CYS A 848 -52.41 -27.27 11.93
CA CYS A 848 -53.33 -26.15 12.12
C CYS A 848 -53.67 -25.54 10.76
N THR A 849 -54.96 -25.34 10.50
CA THR A 849 -55.47 -24.64 9.32
C THR A 849 -56.14 -23.34 9.77
N LEU A 850 -55.50 -22.21 9.53
CA LEU A 850 -56.09 -20.88 9.76
C LEU A 850 -56.59 -20.33 8.43
N TYR A 851 -57.90 -20.37 8.25
CA TYR A 851 -58.58 -19.81 7.09
C TYR A 851 -59.22 -18.48 7.46
N ARG A 852 -58.88 -17.42 6.71
CA ARG A 852 -59.58 -16.14 6.75
C ARG A 852 -60.19 -15.88 5.38
N GLU A 853 -61.50 -15.70 5.36
CA GLU A 853 -62.26 -15.19 4.23
C GLU A 853 -62.81 -13.81 4.62
N ILE A 854 -62.54 -12.81 3.80
CA ILE A 854 -63.20 -11.52 3.86
C ILE A 854 -64.54 -11.72 3.16
N ASN A 855 -65.61 -11.74 3.96
CA ASN A 855 -66.97 -11.73 3.44
C ASN A 855 -67.19 -10.49 2.57
N LYS A 856 -67.91 -10.70 1.46
CA LYS A 856 -68.24 -9.75 0.38
C LYS A 856 -68.52 -8.31 0.81
#